data_AF-A0ABD3WB29-F1
#
_entry.id   AF-A0ABD3WB29-F1
#
_cell.length_a   1.000
_cell.length_b   1.000
_cell.length_c   1.000
_cell.angle_alpha   90.00
_cell.angle_beta   90.00
_cell.angle_gamma   90.00
#
_symmetry.space_group_name_H-M   'P 1'
#
loop_
_entity.id
_entity.type
_entity.pdbx_description
1 polymer ?
#
loop_
_entity_poly.entity_id
_entity_poly.type
_entity_poly.pdbx_seq_one_letter_code
_entity_poly.pdbx_strand_id
1 'polypeptide(L)'
;MKAICLVVVLVCLSDTIFGADLTLTPGAYGPEVVEAVINLIRENCIFAEDKRYLRRLAYVESRDGTAPNTYKYGYNGGIWQVDEDKFKETQHNYTLQVQYNIILNVFHIDWSRVSWYDLRMPLYSGIAAALYTILKSGHDGMDWRIEEQASFWEKHYHAGGGATNFTIEAGVLDKGCHANQAIDLVFLLDSSSSLTTLDFLRAIEFMKEVVRGFDISTFQTHVGVVLYSTQVSVEFQLNQYYDEQSVIDAIDRMTYRPGSTATAKAIQVAVEQVFNPMYGSRPNVVKVLLVITDGASDDPVGTMYYANMAHSGRINVFSVGVGSLTKTSELNTLASSPTCTHVYKAATYEQIRFLTDEIKRATCIAPLYINSTYSCSIERCPPLAYITPPGGVTLMTNITCGGMNVYTAFNNPYPGEAHYEVQQHTTGGETTGFFINTTTTKTLYMNMKDSQLIIARNGSNGCIATITPLPGYHLGHENWNFPNPCTPENIRAGLTRFPHPYEKNKFLMCDLSGKLYIVICPPGEVFLSDCNQCVGNGSIVSADCTTQSSTNPCTEENILLNHLFFPFPGDVHKFIHCDVWGKAWERDCPSGEEWDQTDLTCIVPSGYEICRHHKPSDPYLYPHPCNSHLYIQCDTFGESWERPCELNFVFYELTRTCVAPGSYPGAISRNTCGTGYTTYQPAVTQLLFINSATINPNTINTVNGGYAVSTTPYDPPCTMDNIRMNSFFFPYIGSRHQYIHCDAAGYAHLLSCSGNDFYDPVSHTCVDGPVSG
;
A
#
# COMPACT_ATOMS: atom_id res chain seq x y z
N MET A 1 -22.18 35.75 46.88
CA MET A 1 -22.68 35.68 45.49
C MET A 1 -21.75 36.50 44.60
N LYS A 2 -21.53 36.09 43.34
CA LYS A 2 -20.51 36.60 42.38
C LYS A 2 -19.03 36.26 42.72
N ALA A 3 -18.65 34.99 42.57
CA ALA A 3 -17.26 34.55 42.35
C ALA A 3 -17.16 33.09 41.81
N ILE A 4 -18.18 32.60 41.10
CA ILE A 4 -18.22 31.22 40.55
C ILE A 4 -18.71 31.30 39.10
N CYS A 5 -17.79 31.50 38.15
CA CYS A 5 -18.09 31.46 36.69
C CYS A 5 -16.84 31.46 35.77
N LEU A 6 -15.64 31.05 36.23
CA LEU A 6 -14.41 31.19 35.43
C LEU A 6 -13.57 29.91 35.24
N VAL A 7 -14.14 28.72 35.49
CA VAL A 7 -13.47 27.41 35.28
C VAL A 7 -14.23 26.56 34.24
N VAL A 8 -15.09 27.18 33.42
CA VAL A 8 -15.93 26.49 32.40
C VAL A 8 -15.79 27.11 31.00
N VAL A 9 -14.88 28.08 30.80
CA VAL A 9 -14.83 28.92 29.57
C VAL A 9 -13.65 28.56 28.66
N LEU A 10 -13.34 27.27 28.52
CA LEU A 10 -12.43 26.76 27.47
C LEU A 10 -12.90 25.46 26.79
N VAL A 11 -14.18 25.10 26.98
CA VAL A 11 -14.90 24.08 26.19
C VAL A 11 -16.19 24.70 25.64
N CYS A 12 -16.07 25.69 24.74
CA CYS A 12 -17.21 26.34 24.08
C CYS A 12 -16.82 27.08 22.78
N LEU A 13 -16.18 26.41 21.82
CA LEU A 13 -16.12 26.84 20.42
C LEU A 13 -16.08 25.65 19.44
N SER A 14 -17.11 24.80 19.49
CA SER A 14 -17.60 24.06 18.31
C SER A 14 -18.99 23.48 18.60
N ASP A 15 -20.05 24.13 18.12
CA ASP A 15 -21.41 23.59 18.17
C ASP A 15 -21.58 22.43 17.20
N THR A 16 -21.30 21.20 17.65
CA THR A 16 -21.94 19.97 17.14
C THR A 16 -21.85 18.85 18.17
N ILE A 17 -23.03 18.39 18.64
CA ILE A 17 -23.29 17.12 19.34
C ILE A 17 -22.71 17.00 20.78
N PHE A 18 -23.61 16.88 21.76
CA PHE A 18 -23.30 16.31 23.08
C PHE A 18 -22.95 14.82 22.92
N GLY A 19 -21.68 14.51 22.68
CA GLY A 19 -21.16 13.15 22.82
C GLY A 19 -21.15 12.75 24.29
N ALA A 20 -21.51 11.50 24.59
CA ALA A 20 -21.27 10.94 25.93
C ALA A 20 -19.76 10.84 26.17
N ASP A 21 -19.31 11.08 27.40
CA ASP A 21 -17.92 10.83 27.78
C ASP A 21 -17.64 9.33 27.71
N LEU A 22 -16.90 8.92 26.68
CA LEU A 22 -16.57 7.52 26.43
C LEU A 22 -15.63 6.96 27.50
N THR A 23 -14.85 7.79 28.20
CA THR A 23 -13.98 7.33 29.30
C THR A 23 -14.78 6.84 30.51
N LEU A 24 -16.01 7.34 30.67
CA LEU A 24 -16.98 6.98 31.71
C LEU A 24 -18.11 6.08 31.20
N THR A 25 -18.09 5.66 29.93
CA THR A 25 -19.13 4.81 29.35
C THR A 25 -18.76 3.33 29.51
N PRO A 26 -19.54 2.50 30.24
CA PRO A 26 -19.22 1.10 30.46
C PRO A 26 -19.15 0.31 29.15
N GLY A 27 -18.02 -0.35 28.89
CA GLY A 27 -17.80 -1.12 27.66
C GLY A 27 -17.39 -0.31 26.43
N ALA A 28 -17.12 1.00 26.56
CA ALA A 28 -16.50 1.77 25.49
C ALA A 28 -15.05 1.31 25.25
N TYR A 29 -14.63 1.30 23.99
CA TYR A 29 -13.32 0.80 23.55
C TYR A 29 -12.81 1.65 22.37
N GLY A 30 -11.57 1.41 21.97
CA GLY A 30 -10.89 2.07 20.86
C GLY A 30 -9.66 2.86 21.31
N PRO A 31 -8.69 3.10 20.41
CA PRO A 31 -7.46 3.80 20.74
C PRO A 31 -7.73 5.23 21.25
N GLU A 32 -8.74 5.93 20.74
CA GLU A 32 -9.12 7.27 21.19
C GLU A 32 -9.57 7.29 22.66
N VAL A 33 -10.29 6.25 23.09
CA VAL A 33 -10.75 6.08 24.48
C VAL A 33 -9.57 5.78 25.40
N VAL A 34 -8.63 4.94 24.95
CA VAL A 34 -7.39 4.62 25.69
C VAL A 34 -6.50 5.86 25.85
N GLU A 35 -6.23 6.59 24.78
CA GLU A 35 -5.41 7.81 24.84
C GLU A 35 -6.08 8.89 25.70
N ALA A 36 -7.41 9.05 25.65
CA ALA A 36 -8.13 9.97 26.53
C ALA A 36 -7.97 9.61 28.02
N VAL A 37 -8.09 8.34 28.39
CA VAL A 37 -7.87 7.88 29.78
C VAL A 37 -6.42 8.07 30.21
N ILE A 38 -5.45 7.76 29.35
CA ILE A 38 -4.02 7.92 29.67
C ILE A 38 -3.66 9.39 29.83
N ASN A 39 -4.21 10.27 28.98
CA ASN A 39 -4.04 11.71 29.12
C ASN A 39 -4.64 12.21 30.44
N LEU A 40 -5.85 11.79 30.83
CA LEU A 40 -6.44 12.13 32.14
C LEU A 40 -5.56 11.67 33.31
N ILE A 41 -4.97 10.48 33.25
CA ILE A 41 -4.06 9.94 34.28
C ILE A 41 -2.74 10.74 34.35
N ARG A 42 -2.19 11.12 33.19
CA ARG A 42 -0.91 11.84 33.05
C ARG A 42 -1.03 13.32 33.40
N GLU A 43 -2.02 14.03 32.84
CA GLU A 43 -2.30 15.45 33.08
C GLU A 43 -2.54 15.77 34.56
N ASN A 44 -3.06 14.79 35.31
CA ASN A 44 -3.31 14.92 36.74
C ASN A 44 -2.23 14.25 37.62
N CYS A 45 -1.12 13.82 37.03
CA CYS A 45 0.04 13.25 37.74
C CYS A 45 -0.28 12.03 38.62
N ILE A 46 -1.31 11.24 38.28
CA ILE A 46 -1.61 9.98 38.99
C ILE A 46 -0.45 9.00 38.80
N PHE A 47 0.06 8.89 37.57
CA PHE A 47 1.18 8.01 37.24
C PHE A 47 2.12 8.65 36.21
N ALA A 48 2.94 9.61 36.65
CA ALA A 48 3.92 10.30 35.80
C ALA A 48 5.01 9.35 35.26
N GLU A 49 5.45 8.38 36.09
CA GLU A 49 6.50 7.41 35.74
C GLU A 49 5.98 6.16 35.00
N ASP A 50 4.88 6.31 34.26
CA ASP A 50 4.30 5.27 33.41
C ASP A 50 5.26 4.77 32.32
N LYS A 51 6.12 5.65 31.80
CA LYS A 51 7.02 5.37 30.67
C LYS A 51 6.34 4.68 29.46
N ARG A 52 5.10 5.06 29.12
CA ARG A 52 4.24 4.47 28.06
C ARG A 52 3.70 3.06 28.39
N TYR A 53 3.91 2.55 29.60
CA TYR A 53 3.51 1.19 29.97
C TYR A 53 1.99 0.98 29.87
N LEU A 54 1.16 1.89 30.40
CA LEU A 54 -0.30 1.81 30.29
C LEU A 54 -0.79 1.78 28.85
N ARG A 55 -0.15 2.53 27.94
CA ARG A 55 -0.52 2.53 26.51
C ARG A 55 -0.19 1.21 25.84
N ARG A 56 0.97 0.65 26.16
CA ARG A 56 1.42 -0.67 25.69
C ARG A 56 0.52 -1.78 26.27
N LEU A 57 0.25 -1.73 27.57
CA LEU A 57 -0.58 -2.67 28.31
C LEU A 57 -2.02 -2.74 27.77
N ALA A 58 -2.68 -1.61 27.51
CA ALA A 58 -4.01 -1.58 26.91
C ALA A 58 -4.07 -2.32 25.56
N TYR A 59 -3.03 -2.17 24.73
CA TYR A 59 -2.96 -2.82 23.42
C TYR A 59 -2.62 -4.32 23.52
N VAL A 60 -1.69 -4.69 24.42
CA VAL A 60 -1.29 -6.09 24.65
C VAL A 60 -2.43 -6.90 25.26
N GLU A 61 -3.12 -6.37 26.27
CA GLU A 61 -4.18 -7.07 26.99
C GLU A 61 -5.48 -7.23 26.18
N SER A 62 -5.81 -6.23 25.37
CA SER A 62 -7.18 -6.16 24.81
C SER A 62 -7.31 -5.51 23.43
N ARG A 63 -6.22 -5.13 22.77
CA ARG A 63 -6.26 -4.32 21.53
C ARG A 63 -7.06 -3.04 21.71
N ASP A 64 -6.76 -2.30 22.77
CA ASP A 64 -7.51 -1.07 23.14
C ASP A 64 -9.00 -1.35 23.37
N GLY A 65 -9.33 -2.57 23.80
CA GLY A 65 -10.67 -3.07 24.08
C GLY A 65 -11.42 -3.67 22.89
N THR A 66 -10.81 -3.77 21.70
CA THR A 66 -11.46 -4.39 20.53
C THR A 66 -11.37 -5.92 20.51
N ALA A 67 -10.61 -6.55 21.41
CA ALA A 67 -10.52 -8.01 21.48
C ALA A 67 -11.88 -8.62 21.92
N PRO A 68 -12.37 -9.71 21.29
CA PRO A 68 -13.71 -10.25 21.56
C PRO A 68 -14.00 -10.63 23.03
N ASN A 69 -12.95 -10.84 23.84
CA ASN A 69 -13.04 -11.27 25.23
C ASN A 69 -12.81 -10.16 26.27
N THR A 70 -12.58 -8.90 25.87
CA THR A 70 -12.27 -7.80 26.81
C THR A 70 -13.35 -7.63 27.88
N TYR A 71 -14.62 -7.59 27.45
CA TYR A 71 -15.80 -7.43 28.31
C TYR A 71 -16.60 -8.73 28.43
N LYS A 72 -15.89 -9.87 28.52
CA LYS A 72 -16.50 -11.21 28.69
C LYS A 72 -17.38 -11.26 29.94
N TYR A 73 -18.48 -12.02 29.87
CA TYR A 73 -19.44 -12.14 30.98
C TYR A 73 -18.75 -12.64 32.26
N GLY A 74 -19.01 -11.96 33.39
CA GLY A 74 -18.40 -12.27 34.68
C GLY A 74 -16.98 -11.72 34.88
N TYR A 75 -16.43 -10.94 33.94
CA TYR A 75 -15.13 -10.30 34.08
C TYR A 75 -15.21 -8.79 33.84
N ASN A 76 -14.76 -8.01 34.82
CA ASN A 76 -14.96 -6.55 34.81
C ASN A 76 -13.66 -5.74 34.68
N GLY A 77 -12.49 -6.37 34.49
CA GLY A 77 -11.18 -5.71 34.46
C GLY A 77 -10.93 -4.65 33.36
N GLY A 78 -11.91 -4.41 32.50
CA GLY A 78 -11.91 -3.35 31.49
C GLY A 78 -10.84 -3.51 30.41
N ILE A 79 -10.46 -2.41 29.77
CA ILE A 79 -9.48 -2.41 28.66
C ILE A 79 -8.12 -2.96 29.12
N TRP A 80 -7.70 -2.63 30.34
CA TRP A 80 -6.43 -3.07 30.91
C TRP A 80 -6.46 -4.48 31.52
N GLN A 81 -7.56 -5.23 31.44
CA GLN A 81 -7.71 -6.57 32.01
C GLN A 81 -7.16 -6.68 33.46
N VAL A 82 -7.56 -5.75 34.34
CA VAL A 82 -7.18 -5.80 35.77
C VAL A 82 -8.00 -6.86 36.49
N ASP A 83 -7.36 -7.93 36.95
CA ASP A 83 -8.00 -8.98 37.74
C ASP A 83 -8.53 -8.48 39.10
N GLU A 84 -9.53 -9.15 39.64
CA GLU A 84 -10.27 -8.70 40.83
C GLU A 84 -9.38 -8.61 42.09
N ASP A 85 -8.45 -9.55 42.26
CA ASP A 85 -7.48 -9.57 43.35
C ASP A 85 -6.49 -8.39 43.23
N LYS A 86 -5.94 -8.17 42.03
CA LYS A 86 -5.06 -7.03 41.71
C LYS A 86 -5.75 -5.70 41.97
N PHE A 87 -7.01 -5.57 41.54
CA PHE A 87 -7.82 -4.38 41.83
C PHE A 87 -7.99 -4.16 43.33
N LYS A 88 -8.34 -5.20 44.10
CA LYS A 88 -8.51 -5.10 45.57
C LYS A 88 -7.24 -4.66 46.29
N GLU A 89 -6.05 -5.07 45.82
CA GLU A 89 -4.77 -4.57 46.36
C GLU A 89 -4.64 -3.04 46.24
N THR A 90 -5.22 -2.42 45.20
CA THR A 90 -5.15 -0.97 44.99
C THR A 90 -6.04 -0.14 45.91
N GLN A 91 -7.01 -0.74 46.62
CA GLN A 91 -8.04 0.01 47.34
C GLN A 91 -7.61 0.51 48.73
N HIS A 92 -6.66 -0.18 49.37
CA HIS A 92 -6.32 0.04 50.78
C HIS A 92 -4.80 -0.06 51.02
N ASN A 93 -4.00 0.75 50.31
CA ASN A 93 -2.55 0.79 50.47
C ASN A 93 -2.02 2.20 50.77
N TYR A 94 -1.27 2.35 51.87
CA TYR A 94 -0.73 3.64 52.31
C TYR A 94 0.24 4.28 51.29
N THR A 95 0.90 3.46 50.46
CA THR A 95 1.82 3.90 49.40
C THR A 95 1.11 4.75 48.34
N LEU A 96 -0.19 4.54 48.14
CA LEU A 96 -1.00 5.19 47.11
C LEU A 96 -1.76 6.43 47.63
N GLN A 97 -1.47 6.91 48.85
CA GLN A 97 -2.22 8.01 49.47
C GLN A 97 -2.17 9.32 48.68
N VAL A 98 -1.07 9.59 47.98
CA VAL A 98 -0.93 10.76 47.08
C VAL A 98 -1.91 10.63 45.91
N GLN A 99 -1.95 9.46 45.27
CA GLN A 99 -2.84 9.18 44.15
C GLN A 99 -4.31 9.19 44.59
N TYR A 100 -4.65 8.62 45.75
CA TYR A 100 -6.03 8.70 46.28
C TYR A 100 -6.50 10.14 46.46
N ASN A 101 -5.62 11.02 46.98
CA ASN A 101 -5.93 12.44 47.15
C ASN A 101 -6.14 13.13 45.78
N ILE A 102 -5.34 12.79 44.76
CA ILE A 102 -5.53 13.31 43.39
C ILE A 102 -6.85 12.81 42.81
N ILE A 103 -7.11 11.50 42.86
CA ILE A 103 -8.30 10.85 42.29
C ILE A 103 -9.59 11.43 42.90
N LEU A 104 -9.60 11.66 44.22
CA LEU A 104 -10.74 12.26 44.93
C LEU A 104 -10.94 13.75 44.59
N ASN A 105 -9.85 14.53 44.50
CA ASN A 105 -9.97 15.97 44.27
C ASN A 105 -10.25 16.34 42.81
N VAL A 106 -9.71 15.57 41.85
CA VAL A 106 -9.85 15.82 40.41
C VAL A 106 -11.10 15.17 39.85
N PHE A 107 -11.27 13.86 40.08
CA PHE A 107 -12.34 13.06 39.44
C PHE A 107 -13.56 12.86 40.35
N HIS A 108 -13.47 13.28 41.61
CA HIS A 108 -14.50 13.07 42.64
C HIS A 108 -14.82 11.58 42.89
N ILE A 109 -13.83 10.71 42.64
CA ILE A 109 -13.91 9.26 42.87
C ILE A 109 -13.27 8.94 44.23
N ASP A 110 -14.06 8.41 45.17
CA ASP A 110 -13.52 7.75 46.36
C ASP A 110 -13.09 6.33 45.99
N TRP A 111 -11.78 6.16 45.74
CA TRP A 111 -11.21 4.89 45.25
C TRP A 111 -11.50 3.69 46.17
N SER A 112 -11.66 3.93 47.48
CA SER A 112 -11.99 2.88 48.45
C SER A 112 -13.41 2.31 48.28
N ARG A 113 -14.29 3.03 47.59
CA ARG A 113 -15.70 2.66 47.35
C ARG A 113 -15.98 2.13 45.94
N VAL A 114 -14.99 2.21 45.05
CA VAL A 114 -15.10 1.66 43.69
C VAL A 114 -15.36 0.16 43.79
N SER A 115 -16.35 -0.33 43.05
CA SER A 115 -16.62 -1.76 42.93
C SER A 115 -15.84 -2.35 41.76
N TRP A 116 -15.58 -3.66 41.78
CA TRP A 116 -14.93 -4.30 40.64
C TRP A 116 -15.75 -4.19 39.35
N TYR A 117 -17.08 -4.03 39.44
CA TYR A 117 -17.96 -3.80 38.28
C TYR A 117 -17.70 -2.45 37.60
N ASP A 118 -17.27 -1.42 38.34
CA ASP A 118 -17.03 -0.08 37.81
C ASP A 118 -15.82 -0.04 36.85
N LEU A 119 -14.90 -1.00 36.94
CA LEU A 119 -13.77 -1.14 36.00
C LEU A 119 -14.21 -1.44 34.56
N ARG A 120 -15.50 -1.74 34.33
CA ARG A 120 -16.06 -1.74 32.97
C ARG A 120 -16.02 -0.36 32.31
N MET A 121 -15.92 0.72 33.07
CA MET A 121 -15.64 2.07 32.56
C MET A 121 -14.14 2.21 32.28
N PRO A 122 -13.73 2.68 31.09
CA PRO A 122 -12.31 2.82 30.72
C PRO A 122 -11.46 3.59 31.72
N LEU A 123 -11.92 4.73 32.23
CA LEU A 123 -11.18 5.53 33.21
C LEU A 123 -10.87 4.76 34.49
N TYR A 124 -11.83 3.97 34.98
CA TYR A 124 -11.69 3.17 36.19
C TYR A 124 -10.72 2.00 35.98
N SER A 125 -10.79 1.29 34.85
CA SER A 125 -9.78 0.25 34.55
C SER A 125 -8.38 0.82 34.34
N GLY A 126 -8.25 2.00 33.72
CA GLY A 126 -6.96 2.69 33.54
C GLY A 126 -6.35 3.13 34.87
N ILE A 127 -7.13 3.74 35.77
CA ILE A 127 -6.67 4.12 37.12
C ILE A 127 -6.30 2.87 37.93
N ALA A 128 -7.09 1.78 37.84
CA ALA A 128 -6.77 0.53 38.53
C ALA A 128 -5.43 -0.06 38.05
N ALA A 129 -5.18 -0.08 36.74
CA ALA A 129 -3.91 -0.52 36.17
C ALA A 129 -2.75 0.40 36.60
N ALA A 130 -2.95 1.72 36.62
CA ALA A 130 -1.95 2.69 37.05
C ALA A 130 -1.54 2.47 38.52
N LEU A 131 -2.52 2.39 39.42
CA LEU A 131 -2.31 2.18 40.85
C LEU A 131 -1.66 0.82 41.15
N TYR A 132 -2.08 -0.24 40.46
CA TYR A 132 -1.47 -1.55 40.60
C TYR A 132 -0.01 -1.55 40.12
N THR A 133 0.28 -0.85 39.01
CA THR A 133 1.64 -0.72 38.49
C THR A 133 2.53 0.00 39.49
N ILE A 134 2.13 1.18 39.99
CA ILE A 134 2.85 1.94 41.03
C ILE A 134 3.13 1.06 42.26
N LEU A 135 2.14 0.29 42.71
CA LEU A 135 2.25 -0.58 43.88
C LEU A 135 3.33 -1.67 43.71
N LYS A 136 3.53 -2.20 42.50
CA LYS A 136 4.52 -3.26 42.24
C LYS A 136 5.86 -2.75 41.74
N SER A 137 5.90 -1.58 41.08
CA SER A 137 7.13 -0.94 40.60
C SER A 137 7.91 -0.26 41.73
N GLY A 138 7.20 0.24 42.74
CA GLY A 138 7.81 1.01 43.83
C GLY A 138 8.26 2.40 43.39
N HIS A 139 9.24 2.95 44.09
CA HIS A 139 9.69 4.35 43.95
C HIS A 139 10.27 4.67 42.57
N ASP A 140 10.89 3.69 41.90
CA ASP A 140 11.63 3.91 40.64
C ASP A 140 10.72 3.91 39.40
N GLY A 141 9.42 3.61 39.56
CA GLY A 141 8.46 3.58 38.46
C GLY A 141 8.72 2.46 37.45
N MET A 142 8.18 2.59 36.24
CA MET A 142 8.44 1.60 35.18
C MET A 142 9.80 1.86 34.52
N ASP A 143 10.55 0.80 34.21
CA ASP A 143 11.70 0.90 33.31
C ASP A 143 11.22 1.37 31.91
N TRP A 144 12.08 2.05 31.18
CA TRP A 144 11.82 2.56 29.84
C TRP A 144 11.94 1.46 28.76
N ARG A 145 12.77 0.44 29.03
CA ARG A 145 13.04 -0.69 28.12
C ARG A 145 11.82 -1.56 27.98
N ILE A 146 11.43 -1.84 26.74
CA ILE A 146 10.26 -2.67 26.43
C ILE A 146 10.43 -4.10 26.99
N GLU A 147 11.67 -4.59 27.06
CA GLU A 147 12.04 -5.91 27.61
C GLU A 147 11.84 -6.02 29.12
N GLU A 148 12.12 -4.93 29.84
CA GLU A 148 11.95 -4.84 31.30
C GLU A 148 10.48 -4.58 31.65
N GLN A 149 9.78 -3.74 30.87
CA GLN A 149 8.33 -3.62 30.95
C GLN A 149 7.63 -4.95 30.67
N ALA A 150 8.10 -5.73 29.71
CA ALA A 150 7.60 -7.06 29.41
C ALA A 150 7.87 -8.07 30.54
N SER A 151 9.05 -7.99 31.18
CA SER A 151 9.40 -8.80 32.34
C SER A 151 8.58 -8.43 33.58
N PHE A 152 8.30 -7.15 33.79
CA PHE A 152 7.36 -6.67 34.80
C PHE A 152 5.93 -7.17 34.53
N TRP A 153 5.46 -7.03 33.29
CA TRP A 153 4.16 -7.51 32.83
C TRP A 153 4.00 -9.02 33.07
N GLU A 154 4.95 -9.84 32.62
CA GLU A 154 4.90 -11.29 32.82
C GLU A 154 4.91 -11.65 34.31
N LYS A 155 5.70 -10.95 35.14
CA LYS A 155 5.85 -11.27 36.57
C LYS A 155 4.66 -10.83 37.43
N HIS A 156 4.05 -9.69 37.12
CA HIS A 156 3.05 -9.05 37.99
C HIS A 156 1.65 -8.98 37.37
N TYR A 157 1.55 -9.03 36.05
CA TYR A 157 0.31 -8.86 35.32
C TYR A 157 -0.19 -10.16 34.67
N HIS A 158 0.68 -10.92 34.00
CA HIS A 158 0.27 -12.12 33.29
C HIS A 158 1.30 -13.26 33.44
N ALA A 159 1.28 -13.93 34.61
CA ALA A 159 2.19 -15.01 34.95
C ALA A 159 2.20 -16.13 33.89
N GLY A 160 3.36 -16.35 33.24
CA GLY A 160 3.52 -17.32 32.15
C GLY A 160 3.00 -16.87 30.78
N GLY A 161 2.71 -15.57 30.61
CA GLY A 161 2.31 -14.98 29.32
C GLY A 161 3.44 -14.83 28.30
N GLY A 162 4.70 -14.99 28.72
CA GLY A 162 5.90 -14.86 27.91
C GLY A 162 6.22 -13.41 27.55
N ALA A 163 7.23 -12.81 28.20
CA ALA A 163 7.65 -11.42 27.95
C ALA A 163 7.86 -11.09 26.46
N THR A 164 8.35 -12.03 25.65
CA THR A 164 8.50 -11.87 24.20
C THR A 164 7.20 -11.45 23.51
N ASN A 165 6.04 -11.98 23.94
CA ASN A 165 4.74 -11.63 23.38
C ASN A 165 4.41 -10.15 23.62
N PHE A 166 4.59 -9.65 24.85
CA PHE A 166 4.45 -8.23 25.15
C PHE A 166 5.38 -7.38 24.27
N THR A 167 6.67 -7.75 24.12
CA THR A 167 7.61 -6.96 23.31
C THR A 167 7.23 -6.88 21.83
N ILE A 168 6.72 -7.98 21.24
CA ILE A 168 6.27 -8.00 19.84
C ILE A 168 5.06 -7.07 19.65
N GLU A 169 4.08 -7.18 20.56
CA GLU A 169 2.80 -6.51 20.43
C GLU A 169 2.86 -5.03 20.79
N ALA A 170 3.57 -4.68 21.88
CA ALA A 170 3.86 -3.29 22.22
C ALA A 170 4.83 -2.64 21.21
N GLY A 171 5.70 -3.42 20.56
CA GLY A 171 6.60 -2.97 19.50
C GLY A 171 5.89 -2.40 18.27
N VAL A 172 4.62 -2.75 18.04
CA VAL A 172 3.78 -2.16 16.98
C VAL A 172 3.50 -0.68 17.26
N LEU A 173 3.16 -0.33 18.50
CA LEU A 173 2.90 1.04 18.94
C LEU A 173 4.16 1.91 18.92
N ASP A 174 5.32 1.30 19.17
CA ASP A 174 6.61 1.96 19.28
C ASP A 174 7.14 2.46 17.94
N LYS A 175 6.91 1.73 16.85
CA LYS A 175 7.20 2.21 15.49
C LYS A 175 6.52 3.55 15.16
N GLY A 176 5.40 3.86 15.83
CA GLY A 176 4.67 5.13 15.74
C GLY A 176 5.08 6.24 16.72
N CYS A 177 6.07 6.04 17.59
CA CYS A 177 6.59 7.05 18.53
C CYS A 177 8.13 7.17 18.54
N HIS A 178 8.80 7.05 17.40
CA HIS A 178 10.27 6.96 17.35
C HIS A 178 10.95 7.97 16.42
N ALA A 179 11.83 8.76 17.05
CA ALA A 179 13.06 9.40 16.56
C ALA A 179 13.02 10.36 15.34
N ASN A 180 12.21 10.10 14.32
CA ASN A 180 12.28 10.81 13.03
C ASN A 180 11.22 11.90 12.86
N GLN A 181 10.54 12.29 13.94
CA GLN A 181 9.70 13.48 13.90
C GLN A 181 10.58 14.72 13.79
N ALA A 182 10.28 15.57 12.81
CA ALA A 182 10.81 16.92 12.77
C ALA A 182 10.40 17.68 14.04
N ILE A 183 11.38 18.29 14.71
CA ILE A 183 11.23 19.06 15.96
C ILE A 183 12.05 20.35 15.85
N ASP A 184 11.47 21.48 16.26
CA ASP A 184 12.21 22.72 16.50
C ASP A 184 12.52 22.80 18.00
N LEU A 185 13.77 22.51 18.39
CA LEU A 185 14.23 22.49 19.78
C LEU A 185 15.01 23.77 20.09
N VAL A 186 14.48 24.60 21.00
CA VAL A 186 15.14 25.84 21.43
C VAL A 186 15.54 25.73 22.90
N PHE A 187 16.82 25.91 23.19
CA PHE A 187 17.32 26.02 24.56
C PHE A 187 17.28 27.48 25.02
N LEU A 188 16.80 27.70 26.25
CA LEU A 188 16.82 28.98 26.94
C LEU A 188 17.75 28.85 28.16
N LEU A 189 19.04 29.15 27.98
CA LEU A 189 20.08 28.94 28.99
C LEU A 189 20.28 30.18 29.85
N ASP A 190 20.03 30.02 31.15
CA ASP A 190 20.38 30.98 32.18
C ASP A 190 21.90 31.03 32.41
N SER A 191 22.41 32.25 32.57
CA SER A 191 23.80 32.55 32.89
C SER A 191 23.92 33.64 33.97
N SER A 192 22.86 33.83 34.75
CA SER A 192 22.79 34.77 35.88
C SER A 192 23.83 34.49 36.98
N SER A 193 24.01 35.47 37.86
CA SER A 193 25.01 35.46 38.93
C SER A 193 24.68 34.53 40.11
N SER A 194 23.49 33.93 40.13
CA SER A 194 23.08 32.94 41.14
C SER A 194 23.59 31.53 40.80
N LEU A 195 23.84 31.24 39.53
CA LEU A 195 24.55 30.05 39.08
C LEU A 195 26.06 30.17 39.31
N THR A 196 26.72 29.09 39.74
CA THR A 196 28.19 29.03 39.72
C THR A 196 28.70 28.70 38.32
N THR A 197 29.98 28.98 38.04
CA THR A 197 30.63 28.53 36.78
C THR A 197 30.54 27.00 36.60
N LEU A 198 30.54 26.22 37.68
CA LEU A 198 30.36 24.78 37.62
C LEU A 198 28.91 24.39 37.25
N ASP A 199 27.92 25.15 37.73
CA ASP A 199 26.51 24.94 37.36
C ASP A 199 26.25 25.33 35.90
N PHE A 200 26.88 26.39 35.41
CA PHE A 200 26.86 26.73 33.98
C PHE A 200 27.50 25.62 33.13
N LEU A 201 28.65 25.08 33.51
CA LEU A 201 29.28 23.97 32.79
C LEU A 201 28.45 22.67 32.83
N ARG A 202 27.73 22.41 33.94
CA ARG A 202 26.74 21.32 34.00
C ARG A 202 25.60 21.55 33.01
N ALA A 203 25.10 22.78 32.89
CA ALA A 203 24.06 23.13 31.93
C ALA A 203 24.54 22.99 30.48
N ILE A 204 25.80 23.36 30.18
CA ILE A 204 26.43 23.12 28.87
C ILE A 204 26.45 21.63 28.50
N GLU A 205 26.97 20.77 29.38
CA GLU A 205 27.01 19.32 29.09
C GLU A 205 25.62 18.69 29.06
N PHE A 206 24.70 19.15 29.92
CA PHE A 206 23.28 18.76 29.88
C PHE A 206 22.65 19.02 28.50
N MET A 207 22.87 20.20 27.90
CA MET A 207 22.35 20.49 26.55
C MET A 207 22.98 19.59 25.49
N LYS A 208 24.28 19.29 25.58
CA LYS A 208 24.98 18.40 24.64
C LYS A 208 24.44 16.98 24.70
N GLU A 209 24.18 16.45 25.90
CA GLU A 209 23.54 15.15 26.09
C GLU A 209 22.09 15.13 25.57
N VAL A 210 21.32 16.22 25.73
CA VAL A 210 20.00 16.34 25.09
C VAL A 210 20.13 16.33 23.56
N VAL A 211 21.07 17.11 22.97
CA VAL A 211 21.29 17.17 21.52
C VAL A 211 21.66 15.80 20.93
N ARG A 212 22.58 15.05 21.56
CA ARG A 212 22.93 13.65 21.21
C ARG A 212 21.74 12.70 21.24
N GLY A 213 20.63 13.10 21.87
CA GLY A 213 19.37 12.37 21.90
C GLY A 213 18.53 12.50 20.62
N PHE A 214 18.82 13.43 19.70
CA PHE A 214 17.98 13.75 18.54
C PHE A 214 18.75 13.65 17.21
N ASP A 215 18.05 13.30 16.14
CA ASP A 215 18.60 13.33 14.79
C ASP A 215 18.60 14.79 14.27
N ILE A 216 19.78 15.42 14.28
CA ILE A 216 19.96 16.82 13.86
C ILE A 216 20.24 16.85 12.35
N SER A 217 19.28 17.36 11.56
CA SER A 217 19.41 17.42 10.10
C SER A 217 18.53 18.52 9.50
N THR A 218 18.70 18.79 8.20
CA THR A 218 17.82 19.72 7.46
C THR A 218 16.34 19.34 7.50
N PHE A 219 16.01 18.06 7.69
CA PHE A 219 14.64 17.56 7.66
C PHE A 219 14.09 17.14 9.02
N GLN A 220 14.95 16.78 9.99
CA GLN A 220 14.56 16.27 11.30
C GLN A 220 14.64 17.36 12.38
N THR A 221 15.56 17.28 13.34
CA THR A 221 15.60 18.23 14.46
C THR A 221 16.42 19.47 14.09
N HIS A 222 15.84 20.66 14.28
CA HIS A 222 16.53 21.95 14.18
C HIS A 222 16.77 22.48 15.59
N VAL A 223 17.95 23.04 15.86
CA VAL A 223 18.34 23.50 17.20
C VAL A 223 18.65 24.98 17.21
N GLY A 224 18.09 25.72 18.17
CA GLY A 224 18.40 27.12 18.44
C GLY A 224 18.78 27.31 19.91
N VAL A 225 19.61 28.31 20.21
CA VAL A 225 20.03 28.61 21.59
C VAL A 225 19.94 30.09 21.89
N VAL A 226 19.27 30.41 23.01
CA VAL A 226 19.22 31.75 23.60
C VAL A 226 19.92 31.70 24.96
N LEU A 227 20.96 32.50 25.12
CA LEU A 227 21.67 32.71 26.38
C LEU A 227 21.14 33.99 27.04
N TYR A 228 20.84 33.95 28.34
CA TYR A 228 20.36 35.13 29.05
C TYR A 228 20.96 35.33 30.45
N SER A 229 21.04 36.60 30.85
CA SER A 229 21.19 37.03 32.24
C SER A 229 20.47 38.37 32.40
N THR A 230 21.18 39.50 32.54
CA THR A 230 20.59 40.85 32.41
C THR A 230 20.29 41.20 30.95
N GLN A 231 21.07 40.67 30.02
CA GLN A 231 20.84 40.79 28.58
C GLN A 231 20.43 39.43 28.01
N VAL A 232 19.68 39.44 26.90
CA VAL A 232 19.28 38.24 26.17
C VAL A 232 20.00 38.24 24.82
N SER A 233 20.63 37.11 24.48
CA SER A 233 21.41 36.93 23.27
C SER A 233 20.98 35.63 22.57
N VAL A 234 20.67 35.70 21.28
CA VAL A 234 20.49 34.51 20.45
C VAL A 234 21.87 34.09 19.96
N GLU A 235 22.41 33.00 20.51
CA GLU A 235 23.76 32.53 20.17
C GLU A 235 23.76 31.82 18.80
N PHE A 236 22.66 31.15 18.44
CA PHE A 236 22.37 30.71 17.08
C PHE A 236 20.89 30.41 16.84
N GLN A 237 20.47 30.54 15.56
CA GLN A 237 19.11 30.34 15.08
C GLN A 237 18.86 28.89 14.59
N LEU A 238 17.58 28.50 14.47
CA LEU A 238 17.17 27.15 14.03
C LEU A 238 17.67 26.78 12.61
N ASN A 239 17.93 27.77 11.75
CA ASN A 239 18.44 27.57 10.39
C ASN A 239 19.97 27.68 10.24
N GLN A 240 20.73 27.68 11.35
CA GLN A 240 22.17 27.94 11.32
C GLN A 240 23.04 26.67 11.25
N TYR A 241 22.58 25.57 11.85
CA TYR A 241 23.31 24.31 11.95
C TYR A 241 22.39 23.11 11.68
N TYR A 242 22.87 22.14 10.92
CA TYR A 242 22.09 20.99 10.44
C TYR A 242 22.84 19.66 10.60
N ASP A 243 23.77 19.59 11.54
CA ASP A 243 24.48 18.39 11.94
C ASP A 243 24.77 18.45 13.45
N GLU A 244 24.85 17.29 14.11
CA GLU A 244 25.02 17.20 15.57
C GLU A 244 26.32 17.88 16.03
N GLN A 245 27.42 17.67 15.30
CA GLN A 245 28.74 18.16 15.71
C GLN A 245 28.83 19.68 15.66
N SER A 246 28.30 20.34 14.63
CA SER A 246 28.34 21.80 14.54
C SER A 246 27.45 22.48 15.60
N VAL A 247 26.35 21.85 16.01
CA VAL A 247 25.54 22.29 17.17
C VAL A 247 26.32 22.12 18.47
N ILE A 248 26.96 20.97 18.70
CA ILE A 248 27.79 20.72 19.89
C ILE A 248 28.96 21.72 19.96
N ASP A 249 29.66 21.93 18.85
CA ASP A 249 30.77 22.89 18.74
C ASP A 249 30.30 24.34 18.99
N ALA A 250 29.08 24.69 18.59
CA ALA A 250 28.50 26.00 18.87
C ALA A 250 28.14 26.16 20.35
N ILE A 251 27.63 25.10 20.99
CA ILE A 251 27.36 25.08 22.43
C ILE A 251 28.65 25.18 23.25
N ASP A 252 29.71 24.44 22.90
CA ASP A 252 31.00 24.46 23.60
C ASP A 252 31.73 25.81 23.50
N ARG A 253 31.39 26.66 22.52
CA ARG A 253 31.90 28.04 22.39
C ARG A 253 31.21 29.05 23.31
N MET A 254 30.12 28.70 23.98
CA MET A 254 29.37 29.66 24.81
C MET A 254 30.08 29.98 26.12
N THR A 255 30.10 31.27 26.46
CA THR A 255 30.78 31.80 27.65
C THR A 255 29.77 32.11 28.75
N TYR A 256 30.11 31.82 30.00
CA TYR A 256 29.32 32.29 31.15
C TYR A 256 29.31 33.82 31.23
N ARG A 257 28.12 34.45 31.22
CA ARG A 257 27.91 35.91 31.21
C ARG A 257 27.08 36.36 32.43
N PRO A 258 27.67 36.44 33.64
CA PRO A 258 26.96 36.75 34.87
C PRO A 258 26.17 38.06 34.80
N GLY A 259 24.97 38.05 35.38
CA GLY A 259 24.07 39.19 35.47
C GLY A 259 22.91 38.89 36.41
N SER A 260 21.79 39.57 36.21
CA SER A 260 20.49 39.26 36.79
C SER A 260 19.78 38.14 36.00
N THR A 261 18.50 37.88 36.24
CA THR A 261 17.78 36.70 35.72
C THR A 261 16.55 37.14 34.92
N ALA A 262 16.75 37.65 33.69
CA ALA A 262 15.69 38.22 32.85
C ALA A 262 14.85 37.17 32.10
N THR A 263 14.37 36.12 32.79
CA THR A 263 13.66 34.97 32.20
C THR A 263 12.46 35.38 31.34
N ALA A 264 11.66 36.34 31.81
CA ALA A 264 10.52 36.90 31.08
C ALA A 264 10.92 37.39 29.66
N LYS A 265 12.01 38.14 29.57
CA LYS A 265 12.50 38.68 28.29
C LYS A 265 13.11 37.60 27.40
N ALA A 266 13.75 36.60 28.00
CA ALA A 266 14.31 35.48 27.26
C ALA A 266 13.22 34.64 26.57
N ILE A 267 12.12 34.33 27.26
CA ILE A 267 10.97 33.63 26.66
C ILE A 267 10.37 34.47 25.53
N GLN A 268 10.19 35.78 25.73
CA GLN A 268 9.71 36.67 24.67
C GLN A 268 10.58 36.57 23.39
N VAL A 269 11.91 36.65 23.54
CA VAL A 269 12.84 36.56 22.39
C VAL A 269 12.75 35.20 21.71
N ALA A 270 12.66 34.09 22.47
CA ALA A 270 12.49 32.76 21.87
C ALA A 270 11.20 32.66 21.04
N VAL A 271 10.06 33.13 21.57
CA VAL A 271 8.76 33.06 20.87
C VAL A 271 8.72 33.98 19.65
N GLU A 272 9.21 35.23 19.76
CA GLU A 272 9.10 36.24 18.70
C GLU A 272 10.19 36.12 17.61
N GLN A 273 11.41 35.71 17.98
CA GLN A 273 12.61 35.82 17.14
C GLN A 273 13.27 34.49 16.80
N VAL A 274 13.03 33.40 17.55
CA VAL A 274 13.61 32.08 17.26
C VAL A 274 12.55 31.13 16.66
N PHE A 275 11.37 31.01 17.27
CA PHE A 275 10.24 30.23 16.76
C PHE A 275 9.51 30.88 15.56
N ASN A 276 10.20 31.72 14.82
CA ASN A 276 9.71 32.50 13.69
C ASN A 276 10.22 31.89 12.36
N PRO A 277 9.36 31.68 11.34
CA PRO A 277 9.76 31.04 10.08
C PRO A 277 10.91 31.71 9.32
N MET A 278 11.12 33.02 9.49
CA MET A 278 12.26 33.71 8.86
C MET A 278 13.62 33.26 9.42
N TYR A 279 13.64 32.66 10.61
CA TYR A 279 14.84 32.20 11.31
C TYR A 279 14.89 30.67 11.44
N GLY A 280 14.12 29.95 10.62
CA GLY A 280 14.16 28.49 10.48
C GLY A 280 12.99 27.73 11.09
N SER A 281 12.14 28.35 11.90
CA SER A 281 11.06 27.59 12.56
C SER A 281 9.99 27.12 11.58
N ARG A 282 9.65 25.84 11.64
CA ARG A 282 8.75 25.18 10.69
C ARG A 282 7.30 25.21 11.21
N PRO A 283 6.31 25.60 10.39
CA PRO A 283 4.95 25.85 10.88
C PRO A 283 4.19 24.59 11.32
N ASN A 284 4.50 23.43 10.74
CA ASN A 284 3.79 22.15 11.01
C ASN A 284 4.56 21.20 11.93
N VAL A 285 5.69 21.66 12.44
CA VAL A 285 6.64 20.92 13.29
C VAL A 285 6.36 21.15 14.77
N VAL A 286 6.68 20.17 15.62
CA VAL A 286 6.52 20.34 17.07
C VAL A 286 7.60 21.29 17.59
N LYS A 287 7.18 22.30 18.34
CA LYS A 287 8.06 23.34 18.90
C LYS A 287 8.30 23.05 20.37
N VAL A 288 9.56 22.96 20.78
CA VAL A 288 9.96 22.58 22.14
C VAL A 288 10.90 23.64 22.69
N LEU A 289 10.50 24.31 23.78
CA LEU A 289 11.33 25.28 24.49
C LEU A 289 11.84 24.66 25.79
N LEU A 290 13.15 24.50 25.92
CA LEU A 290 13.79 23.94 27.10
C LEU A 290 14.45 25.05 27.93
N VAL A 291 13.80 25.47 29.01
CA VAL A 291 14.28 26.53 29.91
C VAL A 291 15.16 25.96 31.00
N ILE A 292 16.44 26.32 30.99
CA ILE A 292 17.46 25.80 31.91
C ILE A 292 17.87 26.96 32.85
N THR A 293 17.53 26.86 34.13
CA THR A 293 17.65 27.96 35.13
C THR A 293 17.70 27.42 36.56
N ASP A 294 18.20 28.19 37.52
CA ASP A 294 17.97 27.90 38.95
C ASP A 294 16.59 28.42 39.45
N GLY A 295 15.88 29.22 38.64
CA GLY A 295 14.56 29.76 38.98
C GLY A 295 14.67 30.89 40.00
N ALA A 296 14.85 32.10 39.50
CA ALA A 296 14.75 33.32 40.30
C ALA A 296 14.51 34.58 39.44
N SER A 297 13.58 34.54 38.48
CA SER A 297 13.31 35.64 37.55
C SER A 297 13.14 36.99 38.26
N ASP A 298 13.77 38.02 37.71
CA ASP A 298 13.60 39.40 38.15
C ASP A 298 12.15 39.92 37.94
N ASP A 299 11.39 39.27 37.04
CA ASP A 299 9.99 39.58 36.74
C ASP A 299 9.14 38.29 36.68
N PRO A 300 8.65 37.77 37.83
CA PRO A 300 7.80 36.58 37.85
C PRO A 300 6.46 36.75 37.13
N VAL A 301 5.93 37.98 37.06
CA VAL A 301 4.62 38.27 36.44
C VAL A 301 4.75 38.25 34.92
N GLY A 302 5.77 38.91 34.38
CA GLY A 302 6.13 38.81 32.97
C GLY A 302 6.56 37.40 32.57
N THR A 303 7.26 36.66 33.43
CA THR A 303 7.61 35.26 33.19
C THR A 303 6.36 34.41 32.99
N MET A 304 5.37 34.52 33.88
CA MET A 304 4.08 33.83 33.73
C MET A 304 3.34 34.28 32.47
N TYR A 305 3.36 35.58 32.12
CA TYR A 305 2.71 36.10 30.91
C TYR A 305 3.33 35.50 29.63
N TYR A 306 4.66 35.53 29.50
CA TYR A 306 5.34 35.01 28.30
C TYR A 306 5.37 33.47 28.25
N ALA A 307 5.36 32.77 29.38
CA ALA A 307 5.15 31.31 29.41
C ALA A 307 3.77 30.95 28.83
N ASN A 308 2.69 31.61 29.30
CA ASN A 308 1.34 31.45 28.74
C ASN A 308 1.28 31.83 27.25
N MET A 309 2.05 32.83 26.81
CA MET A 309 2.16 33.19 25.38
C MET A 309 2.82 32.06 24.56
N ALA A 310 3.88 31.43 25.09
CA ALA A 310 4.51 30.28 24.45
C ALA A 310 3.56 29.07 24.37
N HIS A 311 2.85 28.75 25.46
CA HIS A 311 1.84 27.67 25.49
C HIS A 311 0.72 27.94 24.48
N SER A 312 0.23 29.18 24.41
CA SER A 312 -0.80 29.62 23.44
C SER A 312 -0.29 29.52 21.99
N GLY A 313 1.01 29.72 21.77
CA GLY A 313 1.70 29.51 20.50
C GLY A 313 1.95 28.03 20.12
N ARG A 314 1.42 27.07 20.90
CA ARG A 314 1.65 25.62 20.78
C ARG A 314 3.13 25.22 20.90
N ILE A 315 3.90 25.98 21.68
CA ILE A 315 5.26 25.62 22.07
C ILE A 315 5.16 24.83 23.37
N ASN A 316 5.65 23.58 23.36
CA ASN A 316 5.74 22.78 24.57
C ASN A 316 6.96 23.24 25.39
N VAL A 317 6.72 23.71 26.61
CA VAL A 317 7.76 24.29 27.46
C VAL A 317 8.16 23.29 28.54
N PHE A 318 9.43 22.93 28.56
CA PHE A 318 10.07 22.14 29.60
C PHE A 318 10.95 23.06 30.43
N SER A 319 11.01 22.83 31.75
CA SER A 319 11.90 23.57 32.64
C SER A 319 12.86 22.65 33.38
N VAL A 320 14.09 23.10 33.56
CA VAL A 320 15.19 22.31 34.13
C VAL A 320 15.88 23.13 35.21
N GLY A 321 15.72 22.69 36.45
CA GLY A 321 16.40 23.26 37.61
C GLY A 321 17.89 22.93 37.63
N VAL A 322 18.76 23.94 37.59
CA VAL A 322 20.22 23.79 37.73
C VAL A 322 20.67 24.30 39.11
N GLY A 323 21.74 23.72 39.65
CA GLY A 323 22.30 24.13 40.94
C GLY A 323 21.49 23.66 42.15
N SER A 324 21.86 24.17 43.33
CA SER A 324 21.31 23.72 44.63
C SER A 324 20.13 24.56 45.13
N LEU A 325 19.88 25.74 44.55
CA LEU A 325 18.90 26.73 45.04
C LEU A 325 17.63 26.79 44.17
N THR A 326 17.22 25.66 43.58
CA THR A 326 16.13 25.61 42.59
C THR A 326 14.76 25.99 43.15
N LYS A 327 14.11 27.04 42.62
CA LYS A 327 12.71 27.39 42.99
C LYS A 327 11.68 26.61 42.18
N THR A 328 11.29 25.44 42.67
CA THR A 328 10.31 24.55 42.01
C THR A 328 8.99 25.25 41.63
N SER A 329 8.50 26.21 42.41
CA SER A 329 7.26 26.96 42.09
C SER A 329 7.37 27.78 40.79
N GLU A 330 8.56 28.28 40.48
CA GLU A 330 8.81 29.07 39.28
C GLU A 330 9.01 28.17 38.05
N LEU A 331 9.76 27.07 38.22
CA LEU A 331 9.88 26.00 37.22
C LEU A 331 8.50 25.45 36.81
N ASN A 332 7.62 25.20 37.80
CA ASN A 332 6.21 24.83 37.56
C ASN A 332 5.39 25.90 36.83
N THR A 333 5.78 27.18 36.90
CA THR A 333 5.08 28.30 36.22
C THR A 333 5.55 28.45 34.76
N LEU A 334 6.79 28.06 34.47
CA LEU A 334 7.39 28.03 33.13
C LEU A 334 6.87 26.86 32.30
N ALA A 335 6.88 25.67 32.91
CA ALA A 335 6.56 24.41 32.25
C ALA A 335 5.12 24.35 31.74
N SER A 336 4.92 23.64 30.63
CA SER A 336 3.60 23.23 30.16
C SER A 336 3.00 22.17 31.09
N SER A 337 1.68 22.03 31.06
CA SER A 337 0.99 20.98 31.81
C SER A 337 1.21 19.60 31.18
N PRO A 338 1.37 18.52 31.97
CA PRO A 338 1.50 18.50 33.43
C PRO A 338 2.93 18.78 33.90
N THR A 339 3.08 19.54 34.99
CA THR A 339 4.39 19.91 35.54
C THR A 339 5.21 18.69 36.01
N CYS A 340 4.56 17.61 36.46
CA CYS A 340 5.24 16.37 36.85
C CYS A 340 6.01 15.67 35.71
N THR A 341 5.74 16.01 34.44
CA THR A 341 6.53 15.51 33.30
C THR A 341 7.20 16.62 32.48
N HIS A 342 7.05 17.89 32.87
CA HIS A 342 7.68 19.03 32.18
C HIS A 342 8.67 19.80 33.08
N VAL A 343 8.92 19.33 34.30
CA VAL A 343 9.86 19.93 35.27
C VAL A 343 10.91 18.92 35.69
N TYR A 344 12.18 19.21 35.40
CA TYR A 344 13.33 18.36 35.63
C TYR A 344 14.40 19.07 36.48
N LYS A 345 15.45 18.34 36.82
CA LYS A 345 16.70 18.92 37.33
C LYS A 345 17.87 18.49 36.45
N ALA A 346 18.90 19.31 36.34
CA ALA A 346 20.15 19.00 35.64
C ALA A 346 21.14 18.23 36.54
N ALA A 347 20.64 17.29 37.36
CA ALA A 347 21.44 16.65 38.41
C ALA A 347 22.00 15.28 38.03
N THR A 348 21.34 14.52 37.14
CA THR A 348 21.77 13.17 36.74
C THR A 348 21.55 12.90 35.24
N TYR A 349 22.37 12.00 34.68
CA TYR A 349 22.22 11.47 33.32
C TYR A 349 20.84 10.81 33.10
N GLU A 350 20.30 10.18 34.14
CA GLU A 350 18.95 9.61 34.14
C GLU A 350 17.85 10.65 33.91
N GLN A 351 17.96 11.84 34.50
CA GLN A 351 17.02 12.94 34.27
C GLN A 351 17.11 13.50 32.84
N ILE A 352 18.31 13.55 32.26
CA ILE A 352 18.50 13.93 30.84
C ILE A 352 17.78 12.93 29.92
N ARG A 353 17.94 11.63 30.18
CA ARG A 353 17.25 10.58 29.43
C ARG A 353 15.73 10.68 29.57
N PHE A 354 15.22 10.83 30.78
CA PHE A 354 13.78 10.99 31.01
C PHE A 354 13.19 12.23 30.35
N LEU A 355 13.91 13.36 30.34
CA LEU A 355 13.51 14.54 29.58
C LEU A 355 13.50 14.25 28.08
N THR A 356 14.57 13.64 27.55
CA THR A 356 14.70 13.35 26.11
C THR A 356 13.59 12.40 25.63
N ASP A 357 13.30 11.35 26.39
CA ASP A 357 12.23 10.40 26.11
C ASP A 357 10.83 11.04 26.26
N GLU A 358 10.65 11.97 27.20
CA GLU A 358 9.38 12.68 27.39
C GLU A 358 9.17 13.77 26.33
N ILE A 359 10.21 14.47 25.87
CA ILE A 359 10.13 15.33 24.69
C ILE A 359 9.66 14.49 23.49
N LYS A 360 10.34 13.36 23.20
CA LYS A 360 9.97 12.44 22.12
C LYS A 360 8.55 11.86 22.27
N ARG A 361 8.07 11.64 23.50
CA ARG A 361 6.70 11.17 23.76
C ARG A 361 5.67 12.29 23.63
N ALA A 362 5.95 13.48 24.12
CA ALA A 362 5.08 14.64 24.02
C ALA A 362 5.00 15.17 22.58
N THR A 363 6.02 14.91 21.75
CA THR A 363 5.95 15.13 20.30
C THR A 363 5.28 13.97 19.56
N CYS A 364 5.30 12.74 20.11
CA CYS A 364 4.70 11.57 19.46
C CYS A 364 3.21 11.77 19.18
N ILE A 365 2.79 11.32 18.01
CA ILE A 365 1.38 11.20 17.65
C ILE A 365 1.12 9.73 17.29
N ALA A 366 0.42 9.02 18.18
CA ALA A 366 0.15 7.60 18.03
C ALA A 366 -0.54 7.32 16.68
N PRO A 367 -0.08 6.33 15.89
CA PRO A 367 -0.58 6.13 14.55
C PRO A 367 -1.93 5.42 14.60
N LEU A 368 -2.93 5.98 13.92
CA LEU A 368 -4.28 5.41 13.91
C LEU A 368 -4.31 4.10 13.11
N TYR A 369 -4.84 3.02 13.70
CA TYR A 369 -5.09 1.79 12.95
C TYR A 369 -6.36 1.91 12.11
N ILE A 370 -6.24 1.88 10.78
CA ILE A 370 -7.37 2.02 9.85
C ILE A 370 -7.67 0.66 9.20
N ASN A 371 -8.65 -0.06 9.73
CA ASN A 371 -9.12 -1.35 9.19
C ASN A 371 -10.47 -1.27 8.44
N SER A 372 -11.08 -0.10 8.42
CA SER A 372 -12.42 0.18 7.90
C SER A 372 -12.52 1.67 7.52
N THR A 373 -13.66 2.13 7.00
CA THR A 373 -13.85 3.54 6.61
C THR A 373 -13.66 4.48 7.79
N TYR A 374 -12.59 5.27 7.74
CA TYR A 374 -12.30 6.34 8.67
C TYR A 374 -12.67 7.70 8.08
N SER A 375 -13.03 8.68 8.90
CA SER A 375 -13.31 10.05 8.46
C SER A 375 -12.90 11.08 9.51
N CYS A 376 -12.34 12.20 9.06
CA CYS A 376 -11.79 13.25 9.89
C CYS A 376 -11.95 14.62 9.21
N SER A 377 -12.07 15.69 10.00
CA SER A 377 -11.83 17.05 9.47
C SER A 377 -10.35 17.18 9.12
N ILE A 378 -9.99 17.77 7.97
CA ILE A 378 -8.58 17.87 7.49
C ILE A 378 -7.63 18.42 8.57
N GLU A 379 -8.10 19.41 9.34
CA GLU A 379 -7.33 20.07 10.42
C GLU A 379 -7.13 19.19 11.66
N ARG A 380 -7.86 18.07 11.75
CA ARG A 380 -7.87 17.12 12.87
C ARG A 380 -7.59 15.67 12.42
N CYS A 381 -7.25 15.46 11.15
CA CYS A 381 -6.86 14.14 10.66
C CYS A 381 -5.53 13.71 11.32
N PRO A 382 -5.40 12.43 11.71
CA PRO A 382 -4.19 11.95 12.34
C PRO A 382 -3.02 12.04 11.34
N PRO A 383 -1.87 12.59 11.73
CA PRO A 383 -0.71 12.71 10.85
C PRO A 383 -0.10 11.37 10.49
N LEU A 384 -0.39 10.32 11.26
CA LEU A 384 0.10 8.98 11.04
C LEU A 384 -1.06 8.01 11.21
N ALA A 385 -1.18 7.10 10.26
CA ALA A 385 -2.11 5.99 10.30
C ALA A 385 -1.40 4.74 9.75
N TYR A 386 -1.88 3.56 10.10
CA TYR A 386 -1.36 2.31 9.55
C TYR A 386 -2.43 1.27 9.29
N ILE A 387 -2.09 0.34 8.39
CA ILE A 387 -2.94 -0.74 7.94
C ILE A 387 -2.09 -2.01 7.85
N THR A 388 -2.59 -3.12 8.36
CA THR A 388 -1.99 -4.45 8.17
C THR A 388 -2.95 -5.30 7.33
N PRO A 389 -2.95 -5.15 6.00
CA PRO A 389 -3.80 -5.96 5.15
C PRO A 389 -3.32 -7.42 5.16
N PRO A 390 -4.23 -8.41 5.09
CA PRO A 390 -3.85 -9.82 4.96
C PRO A 390 -3.19 -10.13 3.59
N GLY A 391 -3.36 -9.26 2.60
CA GLY A 391 -2.62 -9.27 1.33
C GLY A 391 -3.19 -8.22 0.37
N GLY A 392 -2.39 -7.21 0.04
CA GLY A 392 -2.80 -6.06 -0.78
C GLY A 392 -3.85 -5.15 -0.16
N VAL A 393 -3.81 -3.85 -0.46
CA VAL A 393 -4.87 -2.90 -0.06
C VAL A 393 -5.13 -1.87 -1.14
N THR A 394 -6.41 -1.62 -1.44
CA THR A 394 -6.82 -0.46 -2.24
C THR A 394 -7.31 0.62 -1.30
N LEU A 395 -6.68 1.79 -1.31
CA LEU A 395 -7.07 2.92 -0.48
C LEU A 395 -7.92 3.87 -1.31
N MET A 396 -9.21 3.90 -1.00
CA MET A 396 -10.13 4.91 -1.53
C MET A 396 -10.07 6.13 -0.61
N THR A 397 -9.83 7.31 -1.18
CA THR A 397 -9.82 8.58 -0.46
C THR A 397 -10.80 9.55 -1.11
N ASN A 398 -11.56 10.25 -0.29
CA ASN A 398 -12.56 11.23 -0.72
C ASN A 398 -12.47 12.46 0.19
N ILE A 399 -12.74 13.65 -0.34
CA ILE A 399 -12.67 14.90 0.42
C ILE A 399 -13.83 15.82 0.02
N THR A 400 -14.51 16.42 1.00
CA THR A 400 -15.73 17.22 0.72
C THR A 400 -15.43 18.55 0.04
N CYS A 401 -14.23 19.11 0.28
CA CYS A 401 -13.76 20.37 -0.30
C CYS A 401 -12.24 20.51 -0.17
N GLY A 402 -11.64 21.38 -0.99
CA GLY A 402 -10.19 21.59 -1.03
C GLY A 402 -9.46 20.49 -1.79
N GLY A 403 -8.32 20.06 -1.29
CA GLY A 403 -7.60 18.87 -1.76
C GLY A 403 -6.57 18.42 -0.74
N MET A 404 -6.06 17.19 -0.84
CA MET A 404 -5.09 16.63 0.11
C MET A 404 -4.07 15.72 -0.58
N ASN A 405 -2.91 15.57 0.06
CA ASN A 405 -1.94 14.52 -0.25
C ASN A 405 -1.98 13.43 0.83
N VAL A 406 -1.93 12.17 0.42
CA VAL A 406 -1.71 11.01 1.28
C VAL A 406 -0.39 10.38 0.86
N TYR A 407 0.58 10.35 1.77
CA TYR A 407 1.88 9.70 1.57
C TYR A 407 1.87 8.34 2.26
N THR A 408 2.37 7.28 1.63
CA THR A 408 2.40 5.94 2.23
C THR A 408 3.75 5.23 2.00
N ALA A 409 4.09 4.30 2.89
CA ALA A 409 5.29 3.44 2.79
C ALA A 409 5.18 2.19 3.68
N PHE A 410 5.83 1.09 3.29
CA PHE A 410 6.01 -0.10 4.11
C PHE A 410 7.23 -0.04 5.01
N ASN A 411 8.32 0.56 4.53
CA ASN A 411 9.62 0.51 5.20
C ASN A 411 9.95 1.82 5.94
N ASN A 412 9.20 2.90 5.68
CA ASN A 412 9.26 4.14 6.44
C ASN A 412 7.98 4.29 7.31
N PRO A 413 8.08 4.28 8.66
CA PRO A 413 6.93 4.49 9.54
C PRO A 413 6.38 5.92 9.56
N TYR A 414 7.11 6.89 8.97
CA TYR A 414 6.72 8.30 8.85
C TYR A 414 6.82 8.73 7.38
N PRO A 415 5.99 8.18 6.48
CA PRO A 415 5.98 8.64 5.10
C PRO A 415 5.65 10.14 5.05
N GLY A 416 6.16 10.87 4.09
CA GLY A 416 5.96 12.32 3.98
C GLY A 416 6.60 12.85 2.70
N GLU A 417 6.54 14.16 2.47
CA GLU A 417 6.96 14.76 1.19
C GLU A 417 8.40 14.41 0.79
N ALA A 418 9.32 14.29 1.75
CA ALA A 418 10.72 13.91 1.50
C ALA A 418 10.94 12.40 1.26
N HIS A 419 10.10 11.53 1.84
CA HIS A 419 10.30 10.08 1.85
C HIS A 419 8.95 9.33 1.86
N TYR A 420 8.49 8.94 0.68
CA TYR A 420 7.30 8.10 0.49
C TYR A 420 7.61 6.98 -0.52
N GLU A 421 6.85 5.88 -0.46
CA GLU A 421 6.85 4.85 -1.50
C GLU A 421 5.70 5.11 -2.50
N VAL A 422 4.54 5.59 -2.02
CA VAL A 422 3.42 6.04 -2.85
C VAL A 422 2.88 7.38 -2.35
N GLN A 423 2.46 8.25 -3.26
CA GLN A 423 1.76 9.50 -2.97
C GLN A 423 0.45 9.55 -3.78
N GLN A 424 -0.67 9.83 -3.13
CA GLN A 424 -1.95 10.09 -3.78
C GLN A 424 -2.37 11.55 -3.54
N HIS A 425 -2.87 12.22 -4.59
CA HIS A 425 -3.54 13.51 -4.49
C HIS A 425 -5.05 13.34 -4.69
N THR A 426 -5.86 14.09 -3.94
CA THR A 426 -7.34 13.96 -3.93
C THR A 426 -7.96 15.34 -3.85
N THR A 427 -8.96 15.63 -4.70
CA THR A 427 -9.60 16.96 -4.77
C THR A 427 -11.08 16.93 -4.39
N GLY A 428 -11.61 18.08 -3.97
CA GLY A 428 -12.97 18.23 -3.43
C GLY A 428 -14.06 17.74 -4.36
N GLY A 429 -14.80 16.72 -3.93
CA GLY A 429 -15.88 16.08 -4.70
C GLY A 429 -15.43 14.91 -5.58
N GLU A 430 -14.14 14.59 -5.62
CA GLU A 430 -13.60 13.41 -6.31
C GLU A 430 -13.21 12.33 -5.31
N THR A 431 -13.48 11.07 -5.65
CA THR A 431 -12.96 9.91 -4.93
C THR A 431 -11.85 9.27 -5.75
N THR A 432 -10.66 9.17 -5.18
CA THR A 432 -9.47 8.58 -5.82
C THR A 432 -9.12 7.26 -5.14
N GLY A 433 -8.74 6.25 -5.92
CA GLY A 433 -8.33 4.94 -5.42
C GLY A 433 -6.89 4.65 -5.78
N PHE A 434 -6.10 4.12 -4.85
CA PHE A 434 -4.78 3.58 -5.20
C PHE A 434 -4.55 2.20 -4.59
N PHE A 435 -4.16 1.25 -5.43
CA PHE A 435 -3.77 -0.07 -5.00
C PHE A 435 -2.31 -0.09 -4.56
N ILE A 436 -2.04 -0.81 -3.48
CA ILE A 436 -0.70 -1.03 -2.95
C ILE A 436 -0.52 -2.54 -2.76
N ASN A 437 0.40 -3.10 -3.53
CA ASN A 437 0.65 -4.55 -3.58
C ASN A 437 1.45 -5.02 -2.36
N THR A 438 0.94 -6.04 -1.66
CA THR A 438 1.67 -6.72 -0.58
C THR A 438 1.57 -8.23 -0.75
N THR A 439 2.71 -8.89 -0.92
CA THR A 439 2.84 -10.35 -0.90
C THR A 439 3.01 -10.91 0.52
N THR A 440 3.04 -10.03 1.52
CA THR A 440 3.28 -10.31 2.94
C THR A 440 2.40 -9.40 3.80
N THR A 441 2.14 -9.81 5.05
CA THR A 441 1.40 -9.06 6.08
C THR A 441 2.20 -7.88 6.66
N LYS A 442 2.80 -7.06 5.78
CA LYS A 442 3.52 -5.86 6.18
C LYS A 442 2.57 -4.74 6.57
N THR A 443 2.95 -4.01 7.62
CA THR A 443 2.31 -2.75 7.99
C THR A 443 2.58 -1.71 6.91
N LEU A 444 1.51 -1.22 6.27
CA LEU A 444 1.54 0.02 5.51
C LEU A 444 1.38 1.19 6.47
N TYR A 445 2.30 2.13 6.43
CA TYR A 445 2.19 3.42 7.12
C TYR A 445 1.68 4.48 6.15
N MET A 446 0.95 5.47 6.68
CA MET A 446 0.30 6.54 5.92
C MET A 446 0.42 7.85 6.68
N ASN A 447 0.62 8.97 5.98
CA ASN A 447 0.63 10.32 6.53
C ASN A 447 -0.31 11.23 5.73
N MET A 448 -1.13 11.99 6.47
CA MET A 448 -2.13 12.91 5.95
C MET A 448 -1.85 14.37 6.28
N LYS A 449 -0.87 14.69 7.13
CA LYS A 449 -0.64 16.05 7.69
C LYS A 449 0.25 16.93 6.80
N ASP A 450 1.19 16.37 6.05
CA ASP A 450 2.03 17.16 5.13
C ASP A 450 1.21 17.79 3.98
N SER A 451 -0.04 17.36 3.79
CA SER A 451 -1.03 18.03 2.93
C SER A 451 -1.31 19.49 3.31
N GLN A 452 -1.16 19.85 4.59
CA GLN A 452 -1.50 21.17 5.14
C GLN A 452 -0.72 22.34 4.51
N LEU A 453 0.50 22.10 3.99
CA LEU A 453 1.34 23.17 3.42
C LEU A 453 0.85 23.70 2.08
N ILE A 454 0.17 22.88 1.29
CA ILE A 454 -0.26 23.24 -0.09
C ILE A 454 -1.61 23.98 -0.06
N ILE A 455 -2.47 23.68 0.92
CA ILE A 455 -3.87 24.13 0.96
C ILE A 455 -4.01 25.55 1.55
N ALA A 456 -3.01 26.04 2.29
CA ALA A 456 -3.04 27.30 3.04
C ALA A 456 -3.29 28.59 2.23
N ARG A 457 -3.53 28.51 0.91
CA ARG A 457 -3.98 29.64 0.08
C ARG A 457 -5.50 29.72 -0.13
N ASN A 458 -6.28 28.66 0.11
CA ASN A 458 -7.74 28.66 -0.04
C ASN A 458 -8.39 27.93 1.15
N GLY A 459 -9.20 28.64 1.93
CA GLY A 459 -9.70 28.17 3.24
C GLY A 459 -10.42 26.82 3.19
N SER A 460 -9.91 25.85 3.96
CA SER A 460 -10.40 24.47 4.09
C SER A 460 -11.02 24.15 5.45
N ASN A 461 -11.35 25.18 6.23
CA ASN A 461 -11.96 25.07 7.55
C ASN A 461 -13.29 24.31 7.46
N GLY A 462 -13.37 23.13 8.08
CA GLY A 462 -14.57 22.28 8.06
C GLY A 462 -14.67 21.25 6.91
N CYS A 463 -13.68 21.14 6.03
CA CYS A 463 -13.65 20.07 5.03
C CYS A 463 -13.38 18.71 5.70
N ILE A 464 -14.11 17.67 5.28
CA ILE A 464 -13.99 16.29 5.79
C ILE A 464 -13.25 15.45 4.76
N ALA A 465 -12.22 14.73 5.20
CA ALA A 465 -11.56 13.66 4.47
C ALA A 465 -12.06 12.30 4.95
N THR A 466 -12.23 11.36 4.02
CA THR A 466 -12.66 9.98 4.26
C THR A 466 -11.65 9.03 3.61
N ILE A 467 -11.20 8.03 4.34
CA ILE A 467 -10.32 6.96 3.84
C ILE A 467 -11.01 5.61 4.07
N THR A 468 -11.19 4.85 3.00
CA THR A 468 -11.73 3.48 3.04
C THR A 468 -10.67 2.50 2.53
N PRO A 469 -10.10 1.65 3.40
CA PRO A 469 -9.31 0.51 2.96
C PRO A 469 -10.23 -0.59 2.42
N LEU A 470 -10.02 -0.98 1.17
CA LEU A 470 -10.65 -2.13 0.56
C LEU A 470 -9.61 -3.26 0.45
N PRO A 471 -9.78 -4.39 1.16
CA PRO A 471 -8.87 -5.52 1.06
C PRO A 471 -8.98 -6.18 -0.32
N GLY A 472 -7.85 -6.56 -0.92
CA GLY A 472 -7.88 -7.24 -2.22
C GLY A 472 -6.50 -7.54 -2.78
N TYR A 473 -6.33 -8.78 -3.27
CA TYR A 473 -5.17 -9.19 -4.05
C TYR A 473 -5.34 -8.75 -5.50
N HIS A 474 -4.54 -7.78 -5.96
CA HIS A 474 -4.34 -7.55 -7.40
C HIS A 474 -3.00 -8.16 -7.80
N LEU A 475 -3.03 -9.42 -8.25
CA LEU A 475 -1.84 -10.11 -8.73
C LEU A 475 -1.49 -9.65 -10.16
N GLY A 476 -0.40 -8.87 -10.29
CA GLY A 476 0.27 -8.61 -11.56
C GLY A 476 0.01 -7.26 -12.23
N HIS A 477 -0.71 -6.32 -11.59
CA HIS A 477 -1.04 -5.02 -12.17
C HIS A 477 -0.90 -3.88 -11.16
N GLU A 478 0.16 -3.08 -11.28
CA GLU A 478 0.55 -2.05 -10.30
C GLU A 478 -0.11 -0.67 -10.52
N ASN A 479 -0.90 -0.50 -11.60
CA ASN A 479 -1.36 0.80 -12.10
C ASN A 479 -2.91 0.96 -12.19
N TRP A 480 -3.69 0.32 -11.30
CA TRP A 480 -5.16 0.34 -11.36
C TRP A 480 -5.78 1.28 -10.31
N ASN A 481 -6.66 2.18 -10.78
CA ASN A 481 -7.36 3.22 -9.99
C ASN A 481 -8.89 3.00 -10.07
N PHE A 482 -9.33 1.77 -9.78
CA PHE A 482 -10.76 1.44 -9.62
C PHE A 482 -10.93 0.16 -8.77
N PRO A 483 -12.08 -0.05 -8.11
CA PRO A 483 -12.32 -1.23 -7.28
C PRO A 483 -12.32 -2.54 -8.09
N ASN A 484 -11.72 -3.60 -7.56
CA ASN A 484 -11.80 -4.94 -8.16
C ASN A 484 -13.21 -5.56 -7.90
N PRO A 485 -14.03 -5.82 -8.92
CA PRO A 485 -15.36 -6.40 -8.75
C PRO A 485 -15.36 -7.92 -8.56
N CYS A 486 -14.21 -8.60 -8.66
CA CYS A 486 -14.08 -10.05 -8.51
C CYS A 486 -14.09 -10.51 -7.04
N THR A 487 -15.10 -10.07 -6.28
CA THR A 487 -15.27 -10.48 -4.89
C THR A 487 -15.79 -11.92 -4.81
N PRO A 488 -15.49 -12.67 -3.72
CA PRO A 488 -16.06 -14.00 -3.50
C PRO A 488 -17.60 -14.01 -3.45
N GLU A 489 -18.23 -12.89 -3.13
CA GLU A 489 -19.68 -12.73 -3.16
C GLU A 489 -20.21 -12.67 -4.60
N ASN A 490 -19.61 -11.83 -5.45
CA ASN A 490 -19.97 -11.72 -6.86
C ASN A 490 -19.75 -13.03 -7.62
N ILE A 491 -18.62 -13.72 -7.37
CA ILE A 491 -18.33 -15.02 -8.00
C ILE A 491 -19.36 -16.08 -7.59
N ARG A 492 -19.75 -16.12 -6.31
CA ARG A 492 -20.84 -17.01 -5.83
C ARG A 492 -22.22 -16.64 -6.41
N ALA A 493 -22.42 -15.39 -6.81
CA ALA A 493 -23.62 -14.93 -7.51
C ALA A 493 -23.56 -15.14 -9.04
N GLY A 494 -22.49 -15.74 -9.58
CA GLY A 494 -22.31 -15.95 -11.02
C GLY A 494 -21.93 -14.68 -11.80
N LEU A 495 -21.59 -13.58 -11.11
CA LEU A 495 -21.22 -12.31 -11.71
C LEU A 495 -19.72 -12.31 -12.04
N THR A 496 -19.38 -12.81 -13.24
CA THR A 496 -18.00 -12.93 -13.72
C THR A 496 -17.57 -11.83 -14.68
N ARG A 497 -18.45 -10.87 -15.02
CA ARG A 497 -18.14 -9.75 -15.93
C ARG A 497 -18.81 -8.45 -15.49
N PHE A 498 -18.12 -7.34 -15.67
CA PHE A 498 -18.58 -6.00 -15.26
C PHE A 498 -18.13 -4.96 -16.30
N PRO A 499 -18.90 -3.88 -16.53
CA PRO A 499 -18.47 -2.79 -17.41
C PRO A 499 -17.20 -2.12 -16.88
N HIS A 500 -16.27 -1.74 -17.78
CA HIS A 500 -15.08 -0.98 -17.38
C HIS A 500 -15.47 0.46 -17.03
N PRO A 501 -15.04 1.02 -15.88
CA PRO A 501 -15.59 2.27 -15.34
C PRO A 501 -15.34 3.51 -16.21
N TYR A 502 -14.34 3.47 -17.10
CA TYR A 502 -13.93 4.63 -17.91
C TYR A 502 -14.00 4.42 -19.44
N GLU A 503 -14.09 3.17 -19.92
CA GLU A 503 -13.89 2.85 -21.34
C GLU A 503 -14.95 1.84 -21.82
N LYS A 504 -15.94 2.32 -22.59
CA LYS A 504 -17.10 1.50 -23.01
C LYS A 504 -16.76 0.35 -23.96
N ASN A 505 -15.60 0.42 -24.60
CA ASN A 505 -15.01 -0.65 -25.43
C ASN A 505 -14.15 -1.63 -24.61
N LYS A 506 -14.25 -1.63 -23.27
CA LYS A 506 -13.58 -2.58 -22.39
C LYS A 506 -14.56 -3.12 -21.35
N PHE A 507 -14.26 -4.30 -20.83
CA PHE A 507 -14.94 -4.87 -19.67
C PHE A 507 -13.96 -5.54 -18.72
N LEU A 508 -14.41 -5.67 -17.48
CA LEU A 508 -13.74 -6.36 -16.41
C LEU A 508 -14.27 -7.79 -16.38
N MET A 509 -13.39 -8.78 -16.27
CA MET A 509 -13.75 -10.19 -16.24
C MET A 509 -13.02 -10.89 -15.10
N CYS A 510 -13.71 -11.79 -14.42
CA CYS A 510 -13.22 -12.53 -13.27
C CYS A 510 -13.09 -14.01 -13.60
N ASP A 511 -11.97 -14.63 -13.22
CA ASP A 511 -11.93 -16.10 -13.14
C ASP A 511 -12.47 -16.59 -11.79
N LEU A 512 -12.67 -17.90 -11.68
CA LEU A 512 -13.21 -18.57 -10.49
C LEU A 512 -12.29 -18.49 -9.26
N SER A 513 -11.05 -18.03 -9.41
CA SER A 513 -10.12 -17.74 -8.30
C SER A 513 -10.24 -16.30 -7.77
N GLY A 514 -11.03 -15.46 -8.43
CA GLY A 514 -11.19 -14.03 -8.11
C GLY A 514 -10.14 -13.12 -8.71
N LYS A 515 -9.36 -13.61 -9.68
CA LYS A 515 -8.41 -12.79 -10.43
C LYS A 515 -9.13 -12.01 -11.53
N LEU A 516 -8.80 -10.72 -11.61
CA LEU A 516 -9.39 -9.74 -12.52
C LEU A 516 -8.57 -9.61 -13.82
N TYR A 517 -9.28 -9.54 -14.94
CA TYR A 517 -8.76 -9.29 -16.28
C TYR A 517 -9.49 -8.08 -16.89
N ILE A 518 -8.77 -7.21 -17.59
CA ILE A 518 -9.37 -6.17 -18.44
C ILE A 518 -9.38 -6.70 -19.87
N VAL A 519 -10.58 -6.89 -20.42
CA VAL A 519 -10.79 -7.40 -21.78
C VAL A 519 -11.23 -6.24 -22.67
N ILE A 520 -10.58 -6.07 -23.83
CA ILE A 520 -10.94 -5.06 -24.81
C ILE A 520 -11.94 -5.68 -25.79
N CYS A 521 -13.07 -5.00 -26.01
CA CYS A 521 -14.04 -5.38 -27.03
C CYS A 521 -13.43 -5.23 -28.44
N PRO A 522 -13.85 -6.07 -29.41
CA PRO A 522 -13.47 -5.92 -30.81
C PRO A 522 -13.70 -4.50 -31.37
N PRO A 523 -12.92 -4.07 -32.39
CA PRO A 523 -13.01 -2.71 -32.94
C PRO A 523 -14.44 -2.34 -33.37
N GLY A 524 -14.98 -1.27 -32.79
CA GLY A 524 -16.34 -0.79 -33.06
C GLY A 524 -17.44 -1.38 -32.17
N GLU A 525 -17.10 -2.24 -31.20
CA GLU A 525 -18.05 -2.82 -30.24
C GLU A 525 -17.97 -2.15 -28.85
N VAL A 526 -19.06 -2.23 -28.08
CA VAL A 526 -19.13 -1.78 -26.68
C VAL A 526 -19.65 -2.89 -25.79
N PHE A 527 -19.18 -2.97 -24.55
CA PHE A 527 -19.70 -3.94 -23.58
C PHE A 527 -21.03 -3.44 -22.99
N LEU A 528 -22.06 -4.29 -23.05
CA LEU A 528 -23.36 -4.02 -22.43
C LEU A 528 -23.56 -5.02 -21.29
N SER A 529 -23.76 -4.50 -20.06
CA SER A 529 -24.05 -5.30 -18.86
C SER A 529 -25.24 -6.22 -19.06
N ASP A 530 -26.28 -5.69 -19.71
CA ASP A 530 -27.59 -6.33 -19.83
C ASP A 530 -27.54 -7.51 -20.82
N CYS A 531 -26.63 -7.45 -21.80
CA CYS A 531 -26.33 -8.55 -22.73
C CYS A 531 -25.15 -9.43 -22.25
N ASN A 532 -24.45 -9.05 -21.17
CA ASN A 532 -23.23 -9.68 -20.62
C ASN A 532 -22.08 -9.93 -21.63
N GLN A 533 -21.98 -9.11 -22.68
CA GLN A 533 -21.04 -9.29 -23.79
C GLN A 533 -20.75 -7.97 -24.54
N CYS A 534 -19.73 -8.00 -25.40
CA CYS A 534 -19.48 -6.94 -26.38
C CYS A 534 -20.50 -7.02 -27.53
N VAL A 535 -21.13 -5.89 -27.85
CA VAL A 535 -22.17 -5.77 -28.88
C VAL A 535 -21.77 -4.70 -29.89
N GLY A 536 -22.01 -5.00 -31.17
CA GLY A 536 -21.73 -4.11 -32.29
C GLY A 536 -21.98 -4.82 -33.63
N ASN A 537 -21.40 -4.27 -34.70
CA ASN A 537 -21.75 -4.62 -36.07
C ASN A 537 -21.16 -6.00 -36.47
N GLY A 538 -21.95 -7.07 -36.29
CA GLY A 538 -21.54 -8.46 -36.51
C GLY A 538 -21.80 -9.43 -35.34
N SER A 539 -22.36 -8.94 -34.22
CA SER A 539 -22.86 -9.83 -33.15
C SER A 539 -24.23 -10.41 -33.51
N ILE A 540 -24.48 -11.68 -33.15
CA ILE A 540 -25.82 -12.30 -33.25
C ILE A 540 -26.83 -11.71 -32.26
N VAL A 541 -26.36 -10.93 -31.27
CA VAL A 541 -27.20 -10.26 -30.27
C VAL A 541 -27.31 -8.77 -30.62
N SER A 542 -28.54 -8.31 -30.84
CA SER A 542 -28.86 -6.90 -31.08
C SER A 542 -28.63 -6.02 -29.84
N ALA A 543 -28.51 -4.69 -30.07
CA ALA A 543 -28.24 -3.71 -29.00
C ALA A 543 -29.30 -3.69 -27.88
N ASP A 544 -30.53 -4.15 -28.17
CA ASP A 544 -31.64 -4.23 -27.22
C ASP A 544 -31.74 -5.60 -26.52
N CYS A 545 -30.70 -6.45 -26.63
CA CYS A 545 -30.57 -7.79 -26.02
C CYS A 545 -31.75 -8.78 -26.26
N THR A 546 -32.64 -8.53 -27.23
CA THR A 546 -33.99 -9.15 -27.28
C THR A 546 -34.30 -10.01 -28.52
N THR A 547 -33.44 -10.03 -29.54
CA THR A 547 -33.69 -10.79 -30.78
C THR A 547 -33.21 -12.24 -30.69
N GLN A 548 -34.14 -13.19 -30.51
CA GLN A 548 -33.87 -14.63 -30.69
C GLN A 548 -33.80 -15.02 -32.17
N SER A 549 -32.74 -15.74 -32.56
CA SER A 549 -32.75 -16.65 -33.73
C SER A 549 -31.98 -17.96 -33.47
N SER A 550 -31.03 -17.95 -32.54
CA SER A 550 -30.46 -19.16 -31.93
C SER A 550 -30.10 -18.89 -30.47
N THR A 551 -30.35 -19.83 -29.54
CA THR A 551 -29.70 -19.80 -28.22
C THR A 551 -28.19 -19.82 -28.41
N ASN A 552 -27.46 -18.82 -27.90
CA ASN A 552 -26.00 -18.78 -28.00
C ASN A 552 -25.39 -20.08 -27.44
N PRO A 553 -24.79 -20.94 -28.27
CA PRO A 553 -24.29 -22.24 -27.84
C PRO A 553 -22.93 -22.13 -27.12
N CYS A 554 -22.30 -20.95 -27.13
CA CYS A 554 -21.02 -20.66 -26.50
C CYS A 554 -21.14 -20.48 -24.99
N THR A 555 -21.75 -21.46 -24.31
CA THR A 555 -21.82 -21.52 -22.85
C THR A 555 -20.44 -21.83 -22.26
N GLU A 556 -20.23 -21.43 -21.00
CA GLU A 556 -18.99 -21.76 -20.26
C GLU A 556 -18.77 -23.28 -20.19
N GLU A 557 -19.83 -24.06 -20.01
CA GLU A 557 -19.81 -25.53 -20.05
C GLU A 557 -19.31 -26.08 -21.40
N ASN A 558 -19.80 -25.56 -22.53
CA ASN A 558 -19.36 -25.99 -23.84
C ASN A 558 -17.92 -25.59 -24.16
N ILE A 559 -17.48 -24.40 -23.72
CA ILE A 559 -16.10 -23.94 -23.89
C ILE A 559 -15.13 -24.79 -23.05
N LEU A 560 -15.51 -25.16 -21.81
CA LEU A 560 -14.74 -26.07 -20.96
C LEU A 560 -14.62 -27.49 -21.56
N LEU A 561 -15.62 -27.92 -22.34
CA LEU A 561 -15.59 -29.16 -23.13
C LEU A 561 -14.88 -28.99 -24.50
N ASN A 562 -14.32 -27.81 -24.79
CA ASN A 562 -13.69 -27.46 -26.07
C ASN A 562 -14.64 -27.60 -27.29
N HIS A 563 -15.95 -27.51 -27.07
CA HIS A 563 -16.97 -27.46 -28.12
C HIS A 563 -17.09 -26.00 -28.61
N LEU A 564 -16.27 -25.65 -29.60
CA LEU A 564 -16.18 -24.29 -30.14
C LEU A 564 -16.95 -24.07 -31.44
N PHE A 565 -17.56 -25.11 -32.03
CA PHE A 565 -18.27 -25.00 -33.31
C PHE A 565 -19.61 -25.73 -33.27
N PHE A 566 -20.66 -25.07 -33.75
CA PHE A 566 -22.04 -25.52 -33.69
C PHE A 566 -22.76 -25.30 -35.03
N PRO A 567 -23.78 -26.10 -35.37
CA PRO A 567 -24.48 -25.95 -36.64
C PRO A 567 -25.38 -24.72 -36.56
N PHE A 568 -25.48 -23.94 -37.65
CA PHE A 568 -26.38 -22.79 -37.67
C PHE A 568 -27.84 -23.26 -37.83
N PRO A 569 -28.79 -22.84 -36.97
CA PRO A 569 -30.17 -23.30 -37.07
C PRO A 569 -30.86 -22.83 -38.37
N GLY A 570 -31.11 -23.79 -39.27
CA GLY A 570 -31.91 -23.58 -40.48
C GLY A 570 -31.13 -23.23 -41.75
N ASP A 571 -29.80 -23.18 -41.70
CA ASP A 571 -28.94 -22.99 -42.89
C ASP A 571 -27.71 -23.91 -42.79
N VAL A 572 -27.62 -24.90 -43.68
CA VAL A 572 -26.52 -25.88 -43.71
C VAL A 572 -25.24 -25.32 -44.33
N HIS A 573 -25.30 -24.16 -44.99
CA HIS A 573 -24.13 -23.45 -45.50
C HIS A 573 -23.57 -22.47 -44.46
N LYS A 574 -23.96 -22.60 -43.18
CA LYS A 574 -23.52 -21.74 -42.09
C LYS A 574 -23.22 -22.51 -40.81
N PHE A 575 -22.34 -21.95 -40.01
CA PHE A 575 -22.01 -22.45 -38.67
C PHE A 575 -21.80 -21.31 -37.67
N ILE A 576 -21.85 -21.66 -36.39
CA ILE A 576 -21.57 -20.77 -35.27
C ILE A 576 -20.20 -21.13 -34.71
N HIS A 577 -19.27 -20.18 -34.74
CA HIS A 577 -17.95 -20.30 -34.11
C HIS A 577 -17.93 -19.53 -32.79
N CYS A 578 -17.62 -20.23 -31.70
CA CYS A 578 -17.41 -19.67 -30.38
C CYS A 578 -15.95 -19.26 -30.18
N ASP A 579 -15.72 -18.05 -29.70
CA ASP A 579 -14.44 -17.76 -29.06
C ASP A 579 -14.38 -18.33 -27.63
N VAL A 580 -13.16 -18.40 -27.08
CA VAL A 580 -12.88 -18.85 -25.71
C VAL A 580 -13.47 -17.93 -24.63
N TRP A 581 -14.17 -16.86 -25.02
CA TRP A 581 -14.82 -15.88 -24.15
C TRP A 581 -16.35 -15.89 -24.29
N GLY A 582 -16.95 -16.92 -24.88
CA GLY A 582 -18.42 -17.10 -24.91
C GLY A 582 -19.15 -16.31 -26.00
N LYS A 583 -18.43 -15.69 -26.95
CA LYS A 583 -19.04 -14.96 -28.06
C LYS A 583 -19.27 -15.89 -29.25
N ALA A 584 -20.50 -15.95 -29.73
CA ALA A 584 -20.89 -16.61 -30.97
C ALA A 584 -20.68 -15.70 -32.19
N TRP A 585 -20.04 -16.25 -33.22
CA TRP A 585 -19.88 -15.64 -34.54
C TRP A 585 -20.59 -16.48 -35.58
N GLU A 586 -21.49 -15.88 -36.37
CA GLU A 586 -22.00 -16.50 -37.60
C GLU A 586 -20.89 -16.55 -38.65
N ARG A 587 -20.77 -17.69 -39.35
CA ARG A 587 -19.80 -17.94 -40.42
C ARG A 587 -20.48 -18.68 -41.57
N ASP A 588 -20.30 -18.18 -42.78
CA ASP A 588 -20.69 -18.89 -44.01
C ASP A 588 -19.63 -19.95 -44.38
N CYS A 589 -20.07 -21.09 -44.90
CA CYS A 589 -19.22 -22.06 -45.57
C CYS A 589 -18.80 -21.56 -46.97
N PRO A 590 -17.65 -22.02 -47.50
CA PRO A 590 -17.26 -21.78 -48.89
C PRO A 590 -18.34 -22.24 -49.89
N SER A 591 -18.37 -21.60 -51.06
CA SER A 591 -19.47 -21.76 -52.02
C SER A 591 -19.54 -23.19 -52.58
N GLY A 592 -20.60 -23.91 -52.23
CA GLY A 592 -20.82 -25.32 -52.61
C GLY A 592 -20.48 -26.34 -51.52
N GLU A 593 -20.09 -25.88 -50.33
CA GLU A 593 -19.84 -26.73 -49.15
C GLU A 593 -20.99 -26.64 -48.13
N GLU A 594 -21.17 -27.70 -47.35
CA GLU A 594 -22.14 -27.81 -46.25
C GLU A 594 -21.37 -28.06 -44.94
N TRP A 595 -21.86 -27.51 -43.83
CA TRP A 595 -21.24 -27.68 -42.51
C TRP A 595 -21.49 -29.10 -41.96
N ASP A 596 -20.43 -29.86 -41.72
CA ASP A 596 -20.51 -31.13 -41.01
C ASP A 596 -20.16 -30.96 -39.52
N GLN A 597 -21.11 -31.30 -38.66
CA GLN A 597 -20.99 -31.17 -37.21
C GLN A 597 -20.14 -32.29 -36.56
N THR A 598 -19.84 -33.35 -37.29
CA THR A 598 -18.98 -34.47 -36.86
C THR A 598 -17.51 -34.13 -37.10
N ASP A 599 -17.21 -33.65 -38.31
CA ASP A 599 -15.85 -33.29 -38.74
C ASP A 599 -15.48 -31.83 -38.37
N LEU A 600 -16.45 -31.05 -37.86
CA LEU A 600 -16.31 -29.65 -37.45
C LEU A 600 -15.71 -28.77 -38.56
N THR A 601 -16.17 -28.99 -39.80
CA THR A 601 -15.66 -28.30 -40.99
C THR A 601 -16.71 -28.22 -42.09
N CYS A 602 -16.47 -27.37 -43.08
CA CYS A 602 -17.29 -27.32 -44.29
C CYS A 602 -16.78 -28.39 -45.27
N ILE A 603 -17.70 -29.22 -45.80
CA ILE A 603 -17.38 -30.32 -46.70
C ILE A 603 -18.11 -30.17 -48.03
N VAL A 604 -17.46 -30.59 -49.12
CA VAL A 604 -18.14 -30.77 -50.41
C VAL A 604 -18.98 -32.05 -50.33
N PRO A 605 -20.30 -32.01 -50.64
CA PRO A 605 -21.16 -33.19 -50.59
C PRO A 605 -20.58 -34.37 -51.39
N SER A 606 -20.44 -35.52 -50.71
CA SER A 606 -19.60 -36.65 -51.13
C SER A 606 -19.81 -37.13 -52.57
N GLY A 607 -18.74 -37.17 -53.38
CA GLY A 607 -18.83 -37.69 -54.76
C GLY A 607 -17.58 -37.73 -55.67
N TYR A 608 -16.39 -37.23 -55.29
CA TYR A 608 -15.24 -37.11 -56.21
C TYR A 608 -13.86 -37.45 -55.59
N GLU A 609 -13.41 -38.70 -55.72
CA GLU A 609 -11.99 -39.11 -55.60
C GLU A 609 -11.64 -40.11 -56.73
N ILE A 610 -11.26 -39.60 -57.91
CA ILE A 610 -11.26 -40.40 -59.16
C ILE A 610 -10.17 -41.49 -59.21
N CYS A 611 -8.96 -41.26 -58.70
CA CYS A 611 -7.83 -42.20 -58.90
C CYS A 611 -7.69 -43.28 -57.80
N ARG A 612 -8.38 -43.19 -56.65
CA ARG A 612 -8.17 -44.08 -55.49
C ARG A 612 -8.62 -45.54 -55.68
N HIS A 613 -9.31 -45.83 -56.78
CA HIS A 613 -9.87 -47.16 -57.10
C HIS A 613 -9.49 -47.67 -58.50
N HIS A 614 -8.43 -47.12 -59.10
CA HIS A 614 -7.98 -47.47 -60.45
C HIS A 614 -7.59 -48.96 -60.55
N LYS A 615 -8.29 -49.73 -61.39
CA LYS A 615 -7.95 -51.14 -61.67
C LYS A 615 -6.99 -51.22 -62.86
N PRO A 616 -6.20 -52.30 -63.01
CA PRO A 616 -5.28 -52.48 -64.15
C PRO A 616 -5.94 -52.50 -65.55
N SER A 617 -7.27 -52.49 -65.62
CA SER A 617 -8.09 -52.43 -66.84
C SER A 617 -8.71 -51.06 -67.12
N ASP A 618 -8.60 -50.10 -66.20
CA ASP A 618 -9.20 -48.78 -66.33
C ASP A 618 -8.30 -47.84 -67.17
N PRO A 619 -8.88 -46.85 -67.87
CA PRO A 619 -8.09 -45.94 -68.71
C PRO A 619 -7.35 -44.91 -67.84
N TYR A 620 -6.02 -44.87 -67.92
CA TYR A 620 -5.13 -43.99 -67.13
C TYR A 620 -5.43 -42.48 -67.20
N LEU A 621 -6.27 -42.01 -68.14
CA LEU A 621 -6.53 -40.59 -68.39
C LEU A 621 -8.01 -40.25 -68.18
N TYR A 622 -8.28 -39.22 -67.37
CA TYR A 622 -9.61 -38.76 -66.99
C TYR A 622 -9.79 -37.27 -67.31
N PRO A 623 -11.00 -36.80 -67.68
CA PRO A 623 -11.25 -35.38 -67.92
C PRO A 623 -11.01 -34.58 -66.62
N HIS A 624 -10.39 -33.42 -66.75
CA HIS A 624 -10.18 -32.53 -65.60
C HIS A 624 -11.50 -31.81 -65.25
N PRO A 625 -11.96 -31.82 -63.97
CA PRO A 625 -13.32 -31.39 -63.59
C PRO A 625 -13.62 -29.90 -63.84
N CYS A 626 -12.58 -29.07 -63.94
CA CYS A 626 -12.71 -27.61 -64.05
C CYS A 626 -12.07 -26.98 -65.31
N ASN A 627 -11.43 -27.74 -66.19
CA ASN A 627 -10.66 -27.18 -67.31
C ASN A 627 -10.57 -28.16 -68.50
N SER A 628 -11.26 -27.86 -69.60
CA SER A 628 -11.29 -28.75 -70.78
C SER A 628 -9.96 -28.89 -71.53
N HIS A 629 -8.96 -28.06 -71.22
CA HIS A 629 -7.60 -28.15 -71.78
C HIS A 629 -6.62 -28.95 -70.90
N LEU A 630 -7.06 -29.41 -69.72
CA LEU A 630 -6.31 -30.30 -68.84
C LEU A 630 -6.98 -31.68 -68.79
N TYR A 631 -6.21 -32.68 -68.40
CA TYR A 631 -6.68 -34.00 -68.02
C TYR A 631 -5.94 -34.49 -66.78
N ILE A 632 -6.59 -35.35 -66.01
CA ILE A 632 -5.98 -36.02 -64.86
C ILE A 632 -5.41 -37.35 -65.35
N GLN A 633 -4.10 -37.52 -65.21
CA GLN A 633 -3.41 -38.78 -65.41
C GLN A 633 -3.29 -39.49 -64.05
N CYS A 634 -3.93 -40.64 -63.88
CA CYS A 634 -3.64 -41.52 -62.75
C CYS A 634 -2.40 -42.38 -63.09
N ASP A 635 -1.61 -42.74 -62.08
CA ASP A 635 -0.57 -43.76 -62.21
C ASP A 635 -1.03 -45.14 -61.68
N THR A 636 -0.14 -46.13 -61.70
CA THR A 636 -0.42 -47.49 -61.20
C THR A 636 -0.49 -47.62 -59.68
N PHE A 637 -0.17 -46.56 -58.93
CA PHE A 637 -0.21 -46.51 -57.47
C PHE A 637 -1.43 -45.71 -56.95
N GLY A 638 -2.19 -45.09 -57.85
CA GLY A 638 -3.39 -44.31 -57.52
C GLY A 638 -3.13 -42.82 -57.31
N GLU A 639 -1.92 -42.33 -57.59
CA GLU A 639 -1.61 -40.90 -57.55
C GLU A 639 -2.13 -40.19 -58.80
N SER A 640 -2.66 -38.98 -58.63
CA SER A 640 -3.26 -38.17 -59.69
C SER A 640 -2.39 -36.98 -60.07
N TRP A 641 -2.08 -36.84 -61.36
CA TRP A 641 -1.27 -35.76 -61.92
C TRP A 641 -2.06 -34.98 -62.97
N GLU A 642 -2.12 -33.65 -62.86
CA GLU A 642 -2.69 -32.80 -63.91
C GLU A 642 -1.73 -32.66 -65.09
N ARG A 643 -2.26 -32.78 -66.31
CA ARG A 643 -1.51 -32.68 -67.57
C ARG A 643 -2.25 -31.81 -68.60
N PRO A 644 -1.56 -30.91 -69.31
CA PRO A 644 -2.16 -30.12 -70.37
C PRO A 644 -2.24 -30.88 -71.70
N CYS A 645 -3.27 -30.57 -72.49
CA CYS A 645 -3.30 -30.85 -73.92
C CYS A 645 -2.37 -29.90 -74.71
N GLU A 646 -2.00 -30.29 -75.93
CA GLU A 646 -1.30 -29.40 -76.86
C GLU A 646 -2.12 -28.14 -77.18
N LEU A 647 -1.44 -27.07 -77.60
CA LEU A 647 -2.06 -25.74 -77.73
C LEU A 647 -3.32 -25.76 -78.61
N ASN A 648 -4.43 -25.27 -78.06
CA ASN A 648 -5.78 -25.26 -78.64
C ASN A 648 -6.51 -26.61 -78.73
N PHE A 649 -5.97 -27.72 -78.22
CA PHE A 649 -6.67 -29.01 -78.14
C PHE A 649 -7.43 -29.14 -76.81
N VAL A 650 -8.53 -29.89 -76.81
CA VAL A 650 -9.33 -30.21 -75.61
C VAL A 650 -9.35 -31.70 -75.35
N PHE A 651 -9.34 -32.12 -74.08
CA PHE A 651 -9.40 -33.54 -73.74
C PHE A 651 -10.82 -34.08 -73.94
N TYR A 652 -10.96 -35.12 -74.78
CA TYR A 652 -12.25 -35.72 -75.08
C TYR A 652 -12.41 -37.06 -74.37
N GLU A 653 -13.40 -37.14 -73.48
CA GLU A 653 -13.56 -38.26 -72.57
C GLU A 653 -13.83 -39.60 -73.29
N LEU A 654 -14.57 -39.60 -74.41
CA LEU A 654 -14.93 -40.83 -75.12
C LEU A 654 -13.75 -41.47 -75.86
N THR A 655 -12.78 -40.67 -76.33
CA THR A 655 -11.57 -41.18 -76.99
C THR A 655 -10.33 -41.13 -76.10
N ARG A 656 -10.47 -40.61 -74.86
CA ARG A 656 -9.41 -40.47 -73.84
C ARG A 656 -8.14 -39.80 -74.37
N THR A 657 -8.32 -38.81 -75.25
CA THR A 657 -7.25 -38.14 -76.00
C THR A 657 -7.53 -36.66 -76.18
N CYS A 658 -6.48 -35.87 -76.35
CA CYS A 658 -6.59 -34.46 -76.75
C CYS A 658 -6.96 -34.37 -78.23
N VAL A 659 -8.05 -33.67 -78.56
CA VAL A 659 -8.57 -33.52 -79.93
C VAL A 659 -8.78 -32.05 -80.29
N ALA A 660 -8.73 -31.73 -81.58
CA ALA A 660 -9.01 -30.38 -82.04
C ALA A 660 -10.50 -30.03 -81.80
N PRO A 661 -10.83 -28.79 -81.40
CA PRO A 661 -12.20 -28.39 -81.07
C PRO A 661 -13.17 -28.64 -82.22
N GLY A 662 -14.30 -29.30 -81.94
CA GLY A 662 -15.32 -29.61 -82.94
C GLY A 662 -15.10 -30.90 -83.76
N SER A 663 -14.03 -31.67 -83.51
CA SER A 663 -13.76 -32.92 -84.26
C SER A 663 -14.80 -34.04 -84.04
N TYR A 664 -15.59 -33.98 -82.96
CA TYR A 664 -16.64 -34.93 -82.62
C TYR A 664 -17.88 -34.22 -82.06
N PRO A 665 -19.11 -34.71 -82.33
CA PRO A 665 -20.33 -34.15 -81.76
C PRO A 665 -20.38 -34.40 -80.24
N GLY A 666 -20.02 -33.38 -79.46
CA GLY A 666 -19.94 -33.45 -78.00
C GLY A 666 -18.63 -32.93 -77.40
N ALA A 667 -17.60 -32.63 -78.22
CA ALA A 667 -16.37 -31.98 -77.77
C ALA A 667 -16.59 -30.48 -77.49
N ILE A 668 -17.27 -30.17 -76.39
CA ILE A 668 -17.60 -28.80 -75.95
C ILE A 668 -16.69 -28.41 -74.78
N SER A 669 -16.09 -27.22 -74.83
CA SER A 669 -15.47 -26.62 -73.65
C SER A 669 -16.55 -26.30 -72.60
N ARG A 670 -16.55 -27.04 -71.50
CA ARG A 670 -17.31 -26.71 -70.29
C ARG A 670 -16.33 -26.49 -69.13
N ASN A 671 -16.06 -25.23 -68.82
CA ASN A 671 -15.53 -24.85 -67.52
C ASN A 671 -16.71 -24.70 -66.56
N THR A 672 -17.01 -25.74 -65.79
CA THR A 672 -18.09 -25.73 -64.78
C THR A 672 -17.70 -25.11 -63.44
N CYS A 673 -16.43 -24.69 -63.29
CA CYS A 673 -15.91 -24.07 -62.07
C CYS A 673 -15.70 -22.57 -62.30
N GLY A 674 -16.52 -21.74 -61.66
CA GLY A 674 -16.39 -20.28 -61.70
C GLY A 674 -15.20 -19.81 -60.87
N THR A 675 -14.06 -19.59 -61.53
CA THR A 675 -12.92 -18.74 -61.14
C THR A 675 -12.78 -18.40 -59.65
N GLY A 676 -11.96 -19.15 -58.91
CA GLY A 676 -11.68 -18.83 -57.49
C GLY A 676 -10.51 -19.56 -56.82
N TYR A 677 -9.91 -20.60 -57.41
CA TYR A 677 -8.82 -21.35 -56.78
C TYR A 677 -7.63 -21.65 -57.71
N THR A 678 -6.46 -21.29 -57.21
CA THR A 678 -5.12 -21.84 -57.48
C THR A 678 -4.38 -21.75 -56.14
N THR A 679 -3.86 -22.79 -55.48
CA THR A 679 -3.71 -24.23 -55.80
C THR A 679 -3.59 -25.03 -54.50
N TYR A 680 -4.09 -26.27 -54.47
CA TYR A 680 -3.90 -27.31 -53.44
C TYR A 680 -2.81 -28.33 -53.91
N GLN A 681 -2.32 -29.35 -53.18
CA GLN A 681 -2.51 -29.93 -51.82
C GLN A 681 -1.11 -30.51 -51.38
N PRO A 682 -0.89 -31.45 -50.41
CA PRO A 682 -1.79 -32.14 -49.46
C PRO A 682 -1.38 -32.04 -47.97
N ALA A 683 -2.26 -32.55 -47.10
CA ALA A 683 -2.06 -32.61 -45.64
C ALA A 683 -1.85 -34.04 -45.12
N VAL A 684 -1.06 -34.18 -44.06
CA VAL A 684 -1.20 -35.26 -43.07
C VAL A 684 -1.17 -34.60 -41.69
N THR A 685 -2.18 -34.88 -40.87
CA THR A 685 -2.45 -34.18 -39.61
C THR A 685 -1.62 -34.70 -38.43
N GLN A 686 -0.90 -33.80 -37.76
CA GLN A 686 -0.72 -33.82 -36.31
C GLN A 686 -0.43 -32.42 -35.77
N LEU A 687 -0.85 -32.14 -34.54
CA LEU A 687 -0.73 -30.83 -33.89
C LEU A 687 0.74 -30.40 -33.73
N LEU A 688 1.04 -29.10 -33.87
CA LEU A 688 1.84 -28.33 -32.90
C LEU A 688 1.92 -26.81 -33.21
N PHE A 689 1.57 -26.05 -32.18
CA PHE A 689 1.78 -24.63 -31.84
C PHE A 689 2.54 -23.64 -32.75
N ILE A 690 1.90 -22.46 -32.87
CA ILE A 690 2.40 -21.08 -32.91
C ILE A 690 3.91 -20.88 -32.67
N ASN A 691 4.57 -20.07 -33.51
CA ASN A 691 5.51 -19.06 -32.99
C ASN A 691 5.78 -17.86 -33.92
N SER A 692 5.16 -16.73 -33.59
CA SER A 692 5.81 -15.41 -33.62
C SER A 692 5.50 -14.72 -32.28
N ALA A 693 6.06 -15.26 -31.20
CA ALA A 693 5.82 -14.77 -29.84
C ALA A 693 7.04 -14.05 -29.28
N THR A 694 6.85 -12.77 -28.92
CA THR A 694 7.62 -12.12 -27.86
C THR A 694 7.35 -12.84 -26.54
N ILE A 695 8.39 -13.33 -25.86
CA ILE A 695 8.25 -14.15 -24.63
C ILE A 695 8.43 -13.27 -23.38
N ASN A 696 7.54 -13.45 -22.41
CA ASN A 696 7.54 -12.82 -21.08
C ASN A 696 7.98 -13.87 -20.03
N PRO A 697 8.85 -13.59 -19.03
CA PRO A 697 9.68 -14.62 -18.39
C PRO A 697 9.05 -15.63 -17.40
N ASN A 698 7.72 -15.75 -17.28
CA ASN A 698 7.08 -16.30 -16.06
C ASN A 698 6.21 -17.58 -16.19
N THR A 699 6.43 -18.46 -17.18
CA THR A 699 5.76 -19.79 -17.22
C THR A 699 6.63 -20.93 -17.73
N ILE A 700 6.92 -21.91 -16.86
CA ILE A 700 7.39 -23.25 -17.20
C ILE A 700 6.33 -24.26 -16.72
N ASN A 701 5.78 -25.07 -17.64
CA ASN A 701 5.31 -26.47 -17.48
C ASN A 701 4.50 -26.90 -18.73
N THR A 702 5.08 -27.61 -19.71
CA THR A 702 5.23 -29.09 -19.83
C THR A 702 4.00 -29.86 -20.34
N VAL A 703 4.15 -30.61 -21.46
CA VAL A 703 3.46 -31.92 -21.68
C VAL A 703 4.34 -32.93 -22.47
N ASN A 704 4.95 -33.86 -21.72
CA ASN A 704 5.25 -35.29 -21.97
C ASN A 704 5.84 -35.86 -23.28
N GLY A 705 6.96 -36.60 -23.10
CA GLY A 705 7.53 -37.52 -24.11
C GLY A 705 8.58 -38.57 -23.64
N GLY A 706 8.90 -38.71 -22.34
CA GLY A 706 9.66 -39.87 -21.80
C GLY A 706 11.06 -39.60 -21.19
N TYR A 707 11.24 -40.06 -19.93
CA TYR A 707 12.49 -40.30 -19.19
C TYR A 707 13.53 -39.18 -18.94
N ALA A 708 13.19 -38.34 -17.95
CA ALA A 708 13.93 -38.20 -16.67
C ALA A 708 15.40 -37.66 -16.60
N VAL A 709 15.49 -36.46 -16.00
CA VAL A 709 16.59 -35.94 -15.13
C VAL A 709 17.94 -35.57 -15.76
N SER A 710 18.21 -34.26 -15.87
CA SER A 710 19.44 -33.67 -15.29
C SER A 710 19.30 -32.15 -15.06
N THR A 711 19.36 -31.82 -13.78
CA THR A 711 19.54 -30.51 -13.15
C THR A 711 20.79 -29.75 -13.60
N THR A 712 20.67 -28.49 -14.05
CA THR A 712 21.57 -27.35 -13.72
C THR A 712 21.07 -26.04 -14.39
N PRO A 713 21.46 -24.85 -13.89
CA PRO A 713 20.76 -23.59 -14.19
C PRO A 713 21.38 -22.81 -15.35
N TYR A 714 20.54 -22.10 -16.10
CA TYR A 714 20.92 -20.89 -16.82
C TYR A 714 19.94 -19.79 -16.45
N ASP A 715 20.45 -18.73 -15.83
CA ASP A 715 19.68 -17.48 -15.66
C ASP A 715 19.31 -16.94 -17.04
N PRO A 716 18.10 -16.37 -17.22
CA PRO A 716 17.71 -15.78 -18.50
C PRO A 716 18.68 -14.64 -18.85
N PRO A 717 19.31 -14.64 -20.04
CA PRO A 717 20.46 -13.77 -20.31
C PRO A 717 20.14 -12.26 -20.29
N CYS A 718 18.87 -11.88 -20.48
CA CYS A 718 18.41 -10.49 -20.49
C CYS A 718 18.03 -9.97 -19.10
N THR A 719 18.92 -10.13 -18.11
CA THR A 719 18.75 -9.49 -16.80
C THR A 719 19.07 -8.00 -16.85
N MET A 720 18.45 -7.21 -15.98
CA MET A 720 18.77 -5.78 -15.84
C MET A 720 20.23 -5.53 -15.40
N ASP A 721 20.86 -6.49 -14.72
CA ASP A 721 22.27 -6.39 -14.35
C ASP A 721 23.20 -6.62 -15.56
N ASN A 722 22.89 -7.57 -16.45
CA ASN A 722 23.62 -7.76 -17.70
C ASN A 722 23.50 -6.52 -18.62
N ILE A 723 22.30 -5.92 -18.68
CA ILE A 723 22.05 -4.67 -19.42
C ILE A 723 22.85 -3.50 -18.84
N ARG A 724 22.93 -3.36 -17.52
CA ARG A 724 23.78 -2.36 -16.84
C ARG A 724 25.28 -2.57 -17.09
N MET A 725 25.70 -3.80 -17.40
CA MET A 725 27.08 -4.14 -17.79
C MET A 725 27.34 -4.07 -19.31
N ASN A 726 26.39 -3.54 -20.11
CA ASN A 726 26.45 -3.47 -21.58
C ASN A 726 26.52 -4.84 -22.31
N SER A 727 26.12 -5.93 -21.66
CA SER A 727 26.08 -7.27 -22.26
C SER A 727 24.73 -7.53 -22.92
N PHE A 728 24.63 -7.27 -24.23
CA PHE A 728 23.36 -7.35 -24.98
C PHE A 728 23.21 -8.57 -25.90
N PHE A 729 24.28 -9.32 -26.20
CA PHE A 729 24.25 -10.41 -27.20
C PHE A 729 24.82 -11.72 -26.68
N PHE A 730 24.03 -12.80 -26.77
CA PHE A 730 24.32 -14.10 -26.14
C PHE A 730 24.12 -15.27 -27.13
N PRO A 731 24.93 -16.34 -27.09
CA PRO A 731 24.78 -17.48 -28.00
C PRO A 731 23.49 -18.27 -27.72
N TYR A 732 22.79 -18.71 -28.77
CA TYR A 732 21.63 -19.60 -28.60
C TYR A 732 22.07 -21.07 -28.62
N ILE A 733 21.85 -21.78 -27.51
CA ILE A 733 22.32 -23.17 -27.32
C ILE A 733 21.68 -24.14 -28.35
N GLY A 734 20.49 -23.83 -28.87
CA GLY A 734 19.79 -24.65 -29.86
C GLY A 734 20.31 -24.55 -31.30
N SER A 735 21.08 -23.51 -31.66
CA SER A 735 21.64 -23.36 -33.01
C SER A 735 22.81 -22.38 -33.04
N ARG A 736 23.95 -22.79 -33.63
CA ARG A 736 25.14 -21.93 -33.81
C ARG A 736 24.93 -20.79 -34.82
N HIS A 737 23.88 -20.87 -35.64
CA HIS A 737 23.51 -19.81 -36.58
C HIS A 737 22.55 -18.79 -35.94
N GLN A 738 22.26 -18.91 -34.64
CA GLN A 738 21.31 -18.06 -33.93
C GLN A 738 21.89 -17.52 -32.61
N TYR A 739 21.40 -16.36 -32.20
CA TYR A 739 21.81 -15.66 -30.99
C TYR A 739 20.65 -14.86 -30.40
N ILE A 740 20.74 -14.59 -29.11
CA ILE A 740 19.77 -13.79 -28.36
C ILE A 740 20.31 -12.37 -28.26
N HIS A 741 19.51 -11.39 -28.71
CA HIS A 741 19.73 -9.97 -28.47
C HIS A 741 18.76 -9.50 -27.38
N CYS A 742 19.28 -8.87 -26.34
CA CYS A 742 18.52 -8.26 -25.27
C CYS A 742 18.30 -6.77 -25.58
N ASP A 743 17.06 -6.29 -25.53
CA ASP A 743 16.83 -4.85 -25.57
C ASP A 743 17.00 -4.18 -24.19
N ALA A 744 17.01 -2.85 -24.17
CA ALA A 744 17.20 -2.06 -22.95
C ALA A 744 16.05 -2.19 -21.92
N ALA A 745 14.95 -2.87 -22.27
CA ALA A 745 13.83 -3.15 -21.38
C ALA A 745 13.83 -4.60 -20.84
N GLY A 746 14.83 -5.42 -21.21
CA GLY A 746 14.98 -6.80 -20.72
C GLY A 746 14.34 -7.87 -21.60
N TYR A 747 13.80 -7.54 -22.78
CA TYR A 747 13.21 -8.55 -23.66
C TYR A 747 14.28 -9.26 -24.51
N ALA A 748 14.13 -10.58 -24.62
CA ALA A 748 14.98 -11.45 -25.41
C ALA A 748 14.43 -11.62 -26.84
N HIS A 749 15.23 -11.25 -27.84
CA HIS A 749 14.92 -11.39 -29.27
C HIS A 749 15.85 -12.45 -29.88
N LEU A 750 15.29 -13.54 -30.43
CA LEU A 750 16.08 -14.55 -31.12
C LEU A 750 16.34 -14.10 -32.57
N LEU A 751 17.62 -13.91 -32.90
CA LEU A 751 18.09 -13.48 -34.22
C LEU A 751 18.92 -14.59 -34.88
N SER A 752 19.02 -14.54 -36.21
CA SER A 752 19.79 -15.50 -37.00
C SER A 752 20.88 -14.77 -37.80
N CYS A 753 22.04 -15.40 -37.95
CA CYS A 753 23.11 -14.94 -38.82
C CYS A 753 22.75 -15.12 -40.30
N SER A 754 23.39 -14.35 -41.18
CA SER A 754 23.20 -14.42 -42.63
C SER A 754 23.78 -15.70 -43.22
N GLY A 755 23.12 -16.27 -44.24
CA GLY A 755 23.68 -17.39 -45.02
C GLY A 755 24.13 -18.58 -44.17
N ASN A 756 25.42 -18.92 -44.27
CA ASN A 756 26.06 -20.02 -43.53
C ASN A 756 26.94 -19.50 -42.37
N ASP A 757 26.78 -18.24 -41.98
CA ASP A 757 27.59 -17.59 -40.95
C ASP A 757 27.14 -18.06 -39.56
N PHE A 758 28.08 -18.22 -38.63
CA PHE A 758 27.77 -18.62 -37.25
C PHE A 758 28.06 -17.48 -36.27
N TYR A 759 27.31 -17.43 -35.17
CA TYR A 759 27.51 -16.42 -34.14
C TYR A 759 28.71 -16.80 -33.26
N ASP A 760 29.72 -15.93 -33.23
CA ASP A 760 30.85 -16.03 -32.32
C ASP A 760 30.57 -15.27 -31.01
N PRO A 761 30.44 -15.96 -29.86
CA PRO A 761 30.18 -15.33 -28.57
C PRO A 761 31.38 -14.56 -27.99
N VAL A 762 32.57 -14.61 -28.60
CA VAL A 762 33.75 -13.85 -28.16
C VAL A 762 33.80 -12.46 -28.81
N SER A 763 33.51 -12.37 -30.11
CA SER A 763 33.38 -11.09 -30.83
C SER A 763 31.98 -10.47 -30.75
N HIS A 764 30.97 -11.24 -30.31
CA HIS A 764 29.54 -10.88 -30.36
C HIS A 764 29.04 -10.57 -31.79
N THR A 765 29.59 -11.23 -32.80
CA THR A 765 29.24 -11.02 -34.22
C THR A 765 29.04 -12.33 -34.98
N CYS A 766 28.35 -12.25 -36.11
CA CYS A 766 28.29 -13.36 -37.07
C CYS A 766 29.58 -13.39 -37.90
N VAL A 767 30.16 -14.57 -38.08
CA VAL A 767 31.41 -14.80 -38.81
C VAL A 767 31.27 -15.93 -39.83
N ASP A 768 31.95 -15.77 -40.98
CA ASP A 768 31.87 -16.69 -42.12
C ASP A 768 32.11 -18.16 -41.71
N GLY A 769 31.16 -19.03 -42.06
CA GLY A 769 31.31 -20.48 -41.92
C GLY A 769 32.32 -21.07 -42.93
N PRO A 770 33.07 -22.13 -42.59
CA PRO A 770 33.95 -22.79 -43.54
C PRO A 770 33.14 -23.39 -44.69
N VAL A 771 33.48 -23.00 -45.92
CA VAL A 771 32.81 -23.47 -47.15
C VAL A 771 33.03 -24.99 -47.31
N SER A 772 31.96 -25.77 -47.17
CA SER A 772 31.98 -27.22 -47.42
C SER A 772 31.88 -27.52 -48.91
N GLY A 773 32.88 -28.22 -49.46
CA GLY A 773 32.77 -28.96 -50.72
C GLY A 773 32.33 -30.40 -50.53
#